data_AF-A0AAE9YZ45-F1
#
_entry.id   AF-A0AAE9YZ45-F1
#
_cell.length_a   1.000
_cell.length_b   1.000
_cell.length_c   1.000
_cell.angle_alpha   90.00
_cell.angle_beta   90.00
_cell.angle_gamma   90.00
#
_symmetry.space_group_name_H-M   'P 1'
#
loop_
_entity.id
_entity.type
_entity.pdbx_description
1 polymer ?
#
loop_
_entity_poly.entity_id
_entity_poly.type
_entity_poly.pdbx_seq_one_letter_code
_entity_poly.pdbx_strand_id
1 'polypeptide(L)'
;MLFLSFNVAAVETVTYQQGANGFIGATSTMFASARSQNTTKGVHYFRYDGAQRHYNLEHFELGDLSQKGDVSSAKLIFTRVGGGVYVASEIYVRQILDPDNLGQAYATGWKVADGFRAGANNESRDDSAGSDVKWRLSDPDSPEDLNADYFQGVLKDLSQSPYFTPQAADVVGTRYEVDVTEDVQCMQQGTCVNQGWALFHSNPNANIQNITASSNYDDVQYRPMLVVTYGIADLAAPRSRQAIQQTTLLDDDTSVINLSIETDEAASCKADADNAHAFADMAIAMQASGGDLIHTYAMNAGEQPNQLYIKCADMSDNVSGNLHTFIFSQVQSGGDTGGSDGGTGGDTGGSDGGTGGDTGGNDGGTGGDTGGNTGTNPSDYVLTKEVITPDFGTEAPAIGETITDPTTGAKITRLAGDGVEDALIVYSRYSPENSAGDSLVVFGSNSTSSKVINRTTSEVIANLTHQDGSTIGENHEVRWDTSGNHPYRIYYIKGMEFWKIEDVRDMANTRVLVKDFSDLFPNSTKIYNDVEGDSSNDSDHWAWMAVHYGQKDNGSYTYLVDAFVHYQISTDTVHSLTPADLAGTNLDIEAVKAAGEEMPVFTYRPNMVEMSPLGTGIVIHMGYKWDDVAYGGTGVDYIGTWFDGAHLWPVDFDYNAQAPVKISISETHSGWAFDENGREMFVSQNNRTDRLDAIYINGENAGYDNRIEVGSHADFGWNMGFHYGKMPENRPGWLFMNTYSKDDSLWAANQFMMIQTKPEEENPVIWRISPAYNAFDGEYRDEAPAAINLEGNRIYWSSNWGSTDNKRSVYMIELPDDWDTKVLEQANLP
;
A
#
# COMPACT_ATOMS: atom_id res chain seq x y z
N MET A 1 -29.35 4.19 8.56
CA MET A 1 -28.22 5.14 8.62
C MET A 1 -27.16 4.57 7.72
N LEU A 2 -26.93 5.21 6.57
CA LEU A 2 -25.90 4.78 5.61
C LEU A 2 -24.59 5.40 6.09
N PHE A 3 -23.62 4.58 6.50
CA PHE A 3 -22.26 5.01 6.76
C PHE A 3 -21.47 4.83 5.46
N LEU A 4 -21.08 5.94 4.85
CA LEU A 4 -20.05 5.98 3.81
C LEU A 4 -18.71 6.12 4.54
N SER A 5 -17.83 5.12 4.44
CA SER A 5 -16.43 5.23 4.84
C SER A 5 -15.65 5.91 3.72
N PHE A 6 -14.87 6.94 4.06
CA PHE A 6 -13.85 7.49 3.17
C PHE A 6 -12.52 6.90 3.65
N ASN A 7 -11.85 6.11 2.81
CA ASN A 7 -10.41 5.88 2.95
C ASN A 7 -9.73 7.20 2.55
N VAL A 8 -9.10 7.88 3.50
CA VAL A 8 -8.34 9.10 3.20
C VAL A 8 -6.86 8.72 3.21
N ALA A 9 -6.34 8.37 2.03
CA ALA A 9 -4.91 8.42 1.74
C ALA A 9 -4.39 9.85 2.03
N ALA A 10 -3.11 10.02 2.36
CA ALA A 10 -2.56 11.36 2.62
C ALA A 10 -2.65 12.23 1.34
N VAL A 11 -3.66 13.09 1.31
CA VAL A 11 -3.98 13.99 0.21
C VAL A 11 -3.18 15.29 0.37
N GLU A 12 -2.23 15.58 -0.51
CA GLU A 12 -1.56 16.89 -0.54
C GLU A 12 -2.49 17.91 -1.20
N THR A 13 -2.97 18.90 -0.45
CA THR A 13 -3.75 20.02 -1.03
C THR A 13 -2.88 21.26 -1.10
N VAL A 14 -2.57 21.71 -2.32
CA VAL A 14 -1.86 22.96 -2.59
C VAL A 14 -2.86 24.05 -2.97
N THR A 15 -2.83 25.14 -2.21
CA THR A 15 -3.63 26.33 -2.53
C THR A 15 -2.76 27.36 -3.23
N TYR A 16 -3.03 27.57 -4.50
CA TYR A 16 -2.53 28.69 -5.28
C TYR A 16 -3.46 29.88 -5.05
N GLN A 17 -3.22 30.57 -3.94
CA GLN A 17 -3.79 31.89 -3.70
C GLN A 17 -2.66 32.87 -3.57
N GLN A 18 -2.81 33.97 -4.27
CA GLN A 18 -1.71 34.87 -4.48
C GLN A 18 -2.38 36.27 -4.54
N GLY A 19 -2.58 36.94 -3.38
CA GLY A 19 -2.91 38.38 -3.27
C GLY A 19 -3.71 38.88 -2.03
N ALA A 20 -3.08 39.30 -0.90
CA ALA A 20 -3.65 40.16 0.17
C ALA A 20 -2.61 40.61 1.24
N ASN A 21 -2.16 41.88 1.32
CA ASN A 21 -1.25 42.36 2.41
C ASN A 21 0.03 41.51 2.65
N GLY A 22 0.56 40.85 1.62
CA GLY A 22 1.52 39.75 1.82
C GLY A 22 1.34 38.63 0.82
N PHE A 23 0.93 38.97 -0.40
CA PHE A 23 0.94 38.02 -1.50
C PHE A 23 1.10 38.78 -2.83
N ILE A 24 1.76 38.12 -3.77
CA ILE A 24 1.66 38.32 -5.23
C ILE A 24 0.78 37.20 -5.74
N GLY A 25 -0.16 37.49 -6.66
CA GLY A 25 -0.48 36.72 -7.90
C GLY A 25 -1.96 36.44 -8.23
N ALA A 26 -2.28 35.34 -8.93
CA ALA A 26 -3.33 35.38 -9.97
C ALA A 26 -3.20 36.64 -10.84
N THR A 27 -2.38 36.58 -11.88
CA THR A 27 -2.24 37.75 -12.75
C THR A 27 -3.44 37.87 -13.66
N SER A 28 -4.23 38.93 -13.48
CA SER A 28 -5.42 39.17 -14.29
C SER A 28 -5.22 40.27 -15.32
N THR A 29 -5.69 40.03 -16.55
CA THR A 29 -5.66 41.01 -17.64
C THR A 29 -7.03 41.08 -18.31
N MET A 30 -7.58 42.30 -18.47
CA MET A 30 -8.79 42.49 -19.27
C MET A 30 -8.41 42.57 -20.75
N PHE A 31 -9.11 41.80 -21.57
CA PHE A 31 -8.99 41.80 -23.02
C PHE A 31 -10.29 42.30 -23.66
N ALA A 32 -10.22 43.34 -24.49
CA ALA A 32 -11.36 43.87 -25.23
C ALA A 32 -11.35 43.40 -26.69
N SER A 33 -12.53 43.31 -27.31
CA SER A 33 -12.71 42.93 -28.72
C SER A 33 -11.92 43.81 -29.72
N ALA A 34 -11.55 45.04 -29.34
CA ALA A 34 -10.66 45.91 -30.11
C ALA A 34 -9.17 45.51 -30.01
N ARG A 35 -8.87 44.33 -29.46
CA ARG A 35 -7.52 43.80 -29.24
C ARG A 35 -6.67 44.73 -28.36
N SER A 36 -7.29 45.32 -27.35
CA SER A 36 -6.58 46.15 -26.36
C SER A 36 -6.53 45.40 -25.03
N GLN A 37 -5.32 45.24 -24.52
CA GLN A 37 -5.06 44.66 -23.20
C GLN A 37 -4.99 45.78 -22.18
N ASN A 38 -5.64 45.59 -21.03
CA ASN A 38 -5.58 46.52 -19.93
C ASN A 38 -5.11 45.80 -18.66
N THR A 39 -3.88 46.11 -18.25
CA THR A 39 -3.24 45.61 -17.03
C THR A 39 -3.20 46.66 -15.90
N THR A 40 -3.68 47.88 -16.16
CA THR A 40 -3.55 49.04 -15.26
C THR A 40 -4.83 49.40 -14.53
N LYS A 41 -5.94 48.71 -14.79
CA LYS A 41 -7.20 48.93 -14.06
C LYS A 41 -7.27 48.03 -12.83
N GLY A 42 -7.47 48.63 -11.67
CA GLY A 42 -7.76 47.90 -10.42
C GLY A 42 -9.13 47.22 -10.36
N VAL A 43 -9.92 47.27 -11.45
CA VAL A 43 -11.30 46.74 -11.49
C VAL A 43 -11.72 46.35 -12.90
N HIS A 44 -12.24 45.13 -13.09
CA HIS A 44 -12.91 44.69 -14.32
C HIS A 44 -14.44 44.71 -14.21
N TYR A 45 -15.12 44.85 -15.36
CA TYR A 45 -16.58 44.94 -15.47
C TYR A 45 -17.10 43.92 -16.49
N PHE A 46 -18.19 43.25 -16.13
CA PHE A 46 -18.98 42.40 -17.02
C PHE A 46 -20.31 43.12 -17.29
N ARG A 47 -20.26 44.11 -18.18
CA ARG A 47 -21.42 44.87 -18.64
C ARG A 47 -21.68 44.56 -20.11
N TYR A 48 -22.93 44.64 -20.52
CA TYR A 48 -23.24 44.73 -21.94
C TYR A 48 -22.57 45.94 -22.59
N ASP A 49 -21.69 45.67 -23.55
CA ASP A 49 -20.90 46.62 -24.33
C ASP A 49 -21.29 46.60 -25.83
N GLY A 50 -22.40 45.94 -26.19
CA GLY A 50 -22.89 45.85 -27.56
C GLY A 50 -22.55 44.52 -28.24
N ALA A 51 -22.07 44.57 -29.49
CA ALA A 51 -21.62 43.38 -30.24
C ALA A 51 -20.16 42.98 -29.92
N GLN A 52 -19.52 43.74 -29.03
CA GLN A 52 -18.15 43.52 -28.59
C GLN A 52 -18.16 42.55 -27.39
N ARG A 53 -17.08 41.80 -27.20
CA ARG A 53 -16.94 40.83 -26.10
C ARG A 53 -15.69 41.19 -25.31
N HIS A 54 -15.80 41.07 -23.99
CA HIS A 54 -14.71 41.30 -23.05
C HIS A 54 -14.40 40.01 -22.29
N TYR A 55 -13.11 39.71 -22.15
CA TYR A 55 -12.61 38.59 -21.39
C TYR A 55 -11.77 39.10 -20.22
N ASN A 56 -11.92 38.48 -19.05
CA ASN A 56 -10.94 38.63 -17.98
C ASN A 56 -10.11 37.37 -17.92
N LEU A 57 -8.83 37.49 -18.20
CA LEU A 57 -7.90 36.39 -18.18
C LEU A 57 -7.34 36.27 -16.77
N GLU A 58 -7.31 35.08 -16.20
CA GLU A 58 -6.81 34.75 -14.86
C GLU A 58 -5.71 33.70 -14.99
N HIS A 59 -4.51 33.98 -14.45
CA HIS A 59 -3.37 33.07 -14.55
C HIS A 59 -2.68 32.83 -13.21
N PHE A 60 -2.44 31.56 -12.88
CA PHE A 60 -1.71 31.12 -11.70
C PHE A 60 -0.38 30.47 -12.10
N GLU A 61 0.69 30.83 -11.41
CA GLU A 61 2.00 30.19 -11.57
C GLU A 61 2.02 28.88 -10.76
N LEU A 62 2.00 27.75 -11.46
CA LEU A 62 1.81 26.44 -10.83
C LEU A 62 3.12 25.70 -10.50
N GLY A 63 4.27 26.22 -10.97
CA GLY A 63 5.55 25.52 -10.90
C GLY A 63 5.64 24.34 -11.87
N ASP A 64 6.56 23.40 -11.61
CA ASP A 64 6.69 22.15 -12.35
C ASP A 64 5.72 21.10 -11.79
N LEU A 65 4.56 20.95 -12.43
CA LEU A 65 3.52 20.01 -12.02
C LEU A 65 3.94 18.54 -12.18
N SER A 66 4.97 18.23 -12.98
CA SER A 66 5.43 16.84 -13.19
C SER A 66 6.14 16.24 -11.96
N GLN A 67 6.52 17.08 -11.00
CA GLN A 67 7.16 16.67 -9.74
C GLN A 67 6.16 16.53 -8.57
N LYS A 68 4.87 16.69 -8.84
CA LYS A 68 3.77 16.53 -7.88
C LYS A 68 3.05 15.20 -8.13
N GLY A 69 2.38 14.65 -7.11
CA GLY A 69 1.47 13.50 -7.28
C GLY A 69 0.35 13.81 -8.28
N ASP A 70 -0.41 12.83 -8.73
CA ASP A 70 -1.43 13.06 -9.77
C ASP A 70 -2.53 13.99 -9.28
N VAL A 71 -2.98 14.91 -10.12
CA VAL A 71 -4.07 15.84 -9.78
C VAL A 71 -5.37 15.05 -9.63
N SER A 72 -5.77 14.82 -8.37
CA SER A 72 -7.03 14.14 -8.00
C SER A 72 -8.24 15.09 -8.09
N SER A 73 -8.05 16.37 -7.78
CA SER A 73 -9.04 17.41 -8.06
C SER A 73 -8.39 18.79 -8.14
N ALA A 74 -9.01 19.71 -8.88
CA ALA A 74 -8.65 21.11 -8.88
C ALA A 74 -9.90 22.01 -8.94
N LYS A 75 -9.95 23.01 -8.06
CA LYS A 75 -11.08 23.94 -7.95
C LYS A 75 -10.61 25.38 -8.05
N LEU A 76 -11.22 26.15 -8.93
CA LEU A 76 -11.07 27.60 -8.98
C LEU A 76 -12.20 28.27 -8.20
N ILE A 77 -11.84 29.12 -7.26
CA ILE A 77 -12.73 29.64 -6.22
C ILE A 77 -12.73 31.17 -6.28
N PHE A 78 -13.89 31.76 -6.50
CA PHE A 78 -14.09 33.21 -6.51
C PHE A 78 -14.78 33.66 -5.23
N THR A 79 -14.05 34.34 -4.35
CA THR A 79 -14.59 34.83 -3.08
C THR A 79 -15.03 36.29 -3.21
N ARG A 80 -16.32 36.55 -3.01
CA ARG A 80 -16.88 37.91 -3.02
C ARG A 80 -16.45 38.67 -1.78
N VAL A 81 -15.70 39.75 -1.97
CA VAL A 81 -15.36 40.74 -0.93
C VAL A 81 -16.09 42.08 -1.14
N GLY A 82 -16.76 42.27 -2.29
CA GLY A 82 -17.74 43.33 -2.52
C GLY A 82 -18.29 43.35 -3.95
N GLY A 83 -18.33 44.51 -4.61
CA GLY A 83 -18.87 44.64 -5.98
C GLY A 83 -20.40 44.58 -6.08
N GLY A 84 -20.94 44.87 -7.27
CA GLY A 84 -22.37 45.03 -7.51
C GLY A 84 -22.91 44.23 -8.69
N VAL A 85 -23.89 43.36 -8.43
CA VAL A 85 -24.66 42.64 -9.46
C VAL A 85 -26.02 43.32 -9.61
N TYR A 86 -26.25 43.99 -10.73
CA TYR A 86 -27.54 44.63 -11.04
C TYR A 86 -28.40 43.73 -11.93
N VAL A 87 -27.77 43.04 -12.88
CA VAL A 87 -28.38 41.99 -13.71
C VAL A 87 -27.36 40.86 -13.83
N ALA A 88 -27.74 39.68 -13.35
CA ALA A 88 -26.88 38.49 -13.31
C ALA A 88 -26.66 37.86 -14.70
N SER A 89 -25.57 37.12 -14.82
CA SER A 89 -25.26 36.24 -15.95
C SER A 89 -24.39 35.10 -15.46
N GLU A 90 -24.44 33.97 -16.16
CA GLU A 90 -23.42 32.93 -16.06
C GLU A 90 -22.08 33.52 -16.51
N ILE A 91 -21.06 33.35 -15.68
CA ILE A 91 -19.66 33.65 -15.96
C ILE A 91 -18.96 32.31 -16.18
N TYR A 92 -18.66 32.01 -17.43
CA TYR A 92 -17.93 30.83 -17.88
C TYR A 92 -16.44 30.98 -17.59
N VAL A 93 -15.81 29.90 -17.13
CA VAL A 93 -14.38 29.79 -16.85
C VAL A 93 -13.78 28.86 -17.88
N ARG A 94 -13.11 29.42 -18.90
CA ARG A 94 -12.66 28.65 -20.06
C ARG A 94 -11.14 28.53 -20.07
N GLN A 95 -10.59 27.32 -20.11
CA GLN A 95 -9.14 27.11 -20.27
C GLN A 95 -8.64 27.76 -21.57
N ILE A 96 -7.48 28.41 -21.50
CA ILE A 96 -6.80 28.97 -22.67
C ILE A 96 -5.91 27.87 -23.26
N LEU A 97 -6.14 27.48 -24.52
CA LEU A 97 -5.49 26.33 -25.15
C LEU A 97 -4.26 26.71 -26.00
N ASP A 98 -4.27 27.88 -26.65
CA ASP A 98 -3.18 28.35 -27.53
C ASP A 98 -3.11 29.91 -27.55
N PRO A 99 -2.00 30.54 -27.13
CA PRO A 99 -1.87 32.00 -27.18
C PRO A 99 -1.25 32.54 -28.49
N ASP A 100 -0.81 31.69 -29.42
CA ASP A 100 0.08 32.08 -30.53
C ASP A 100 -0.63 32.80 -31.68
N ASN A 101 -1.93 33.01 -31.53
CA ASN A 101 -2.71 33.86 -32.39
C ASN A 101 -3.57 34.81 -31.54
N LEU A 102 -2.93 35.87 -30.99
CA LEU A 102 -3.60 37.03 -30.37
C LEU A 102 -3.66 38.28 -31.28
N GLY A 103 -3.21 38.16 -32.53
CA GLY A 103 -3.31 39.13 -33.62
C GLY A 103 -1.97 39.82 -33.96
N GLN A 104 -1.83 40.33 -35.19
CA GLN A 104 -0.58 40.94 -35.71
C GLN A 104 0.09 42.00 -34.82
N ALA A 105 -0.65 42.66 -33.92
CA ALA A 105 -0.11 43.68 -33.02
C ALA A 105 0.60 43.10 -31.77
N TYR A 106 0.47 41.81 -31.49
CA TYR A 106 0.97 41.15 -30.27
C TYR A 106 1.66 39.82 -30.60
N ALA A 107 2.64 39.86 -31.50
CA ALA A 107 3.38 38.69 -32.00
C ALA A 107 4.19 37.92 -30.93
N THR A 108 4.19 38.36 -29.67
CA THR A 108 5.00 37.78 -28.59
C THR A 108 4.18 37.43 -27.33
N GLY A 109 2.84 37.32 -27.43
CA GLY A 109 1.96 36.92 -26.33
C GLY A 109 1.18 38.06 -25.65
N TRP A 110 0.68 37.81 -24.44
CA TRP A 110 -0.14 38.74 -23.65
C TRP A 110 0.59 39.24 -22.40
N LYS A 111 0.17 40.40 -21.92
CA LYS A 111 0.75 41.05 -20.74
C LYS A 111 0.26 40.38 -19.47
N VAL A 112 1.22 40.17 -18.58
CA VAL A 112 1.06 39.63 -17.23
C VAL A 112 1.61 40.72 -16.30
N ALA A 113 0.71 41.53 -15.72
CA ALA A 113 1.04 42.71 -14.91
C ALA A 113 1.90 43.75 -15.69
N ASP A 114 3.11 44.05 -15.21
CA ASP A 114 4.06 44.98 -15.85
C ASP A 114 4.97 44.31 -16.90
N GLY A 115 4.91 42.97 -17.04
CA GLY A 115 5.71 42.16 -17.96
C GLY A 115 4.93 41.59 -19.15
N PHE A 116 5.66 41.08 -20.15
CA PHE A 116 5.12 40.23 -21.22
C PHE A 116 5.46 38.78 -20.93
N ARG A 117 4.49 37.86 -21.07
CA ARG A 117 4.79 36.43 -21.12
C ARG A 117 4.93 36.03 -22.58
N ALA A 118 6.13 35.57 -22.95
CA ALA A 118 6.39 34.93 -24.23
C ALA A 118 5.86 33.49 -24.19
N GLY A 119 5.21 33.09 -25.29
CA GLY A 119 4.62 31.77 -25.52
C GLY A 119 4.61 31.42 -27.00
N ALA A 120 4.56 32.44 -27.87
CA ALA A 120 4.93 32.30 -29.27
C ALA A 120 6.43 32.05 -29.35
N ASN A 121 6.82 30.80 -29.61
CA ASN A 121 8.14 30.52 -30.12
C ASN A 121 8.34 31.36 -31.37
N ASN A 122 9.32 32.26 -31.34
CA ASN A 122 9.79 32.99 -32.52
C ASN A 122 10.41 32.06 -33.58
N GLU A 123 10.38 30.73 -33.33
CA GLU A 123 10.88 29.66 -34.17
C GLU A 123 9.82 29.05 -35.12
N SER A 124 8.52 29.41 -35.00
CA SER A 124 7.47 28.85 -35.89
C SER A 124 7.18 29.68 -37.14
N ARG A 125 8.00 30.69 -37.46
CA ARG A 125 7.86 31.50 -38.68
C ARG A 125 9.05 31.35 -39.62
N ASP A 126 9.40 30.11 -39.94
CA ASP A 126 10.20 29.83 -41.14
C ASP A 126 9.29 29.42 -42.31
N ASP A 127 8.71 30.41 -42.97
CA ASP A 127 7.90 30.24 -44.18
C ASP A 127 8.72 29.78 -45.41
N SER A 128 10.03 29.49 -45.26
CA SER A 128 10.91 29.21 -46.40
C SER A 128 11.00 27.73 -46.81
N ALA A 129 10.60 26.79 -45.95
CA ALA A 129 10.81 25.35 -46.17
C ALA A 129 9.55 24.53 -46.53
N GLY A 130 8.35 25.12 -46.55
CA GLY A 130 7.13 24.48 -47.10
C GLY A 130 6.60 23.25 -46.35
N SER A 131 7.21 22.85 -45.22
CA SER A 131 6.65 21.88 -44.29
C SER A 131 6.56 22.50 -42.91
N ASP A 132 5.44 23.16 -42.67
CA ASP A 132 5.06 23.70 -41.38
C ASP A 132 4.53 22.54 -40.52
N VAL A 133 5.21 22.25 -39.40
CA VAL A 133 4.67 21.34 -38.37
C VAL A 133 3.70 22.15 -37.51
N LYS A 134 2.63 22.65 -38.13
CA LYS A 134 1.49 23.22 -37.41
C LYS A 134 0.87 22.08 -36.60
N TRP A 135 0.77 22.27 -35.29
CA TRP A 135 -0.28 21.63 -34.50
C TRP A 135 -1.61 22.01 -35.15
N ARG A 136 -2.18 21.09 -35.95
CA ARG A 136 -3.39 21.36 -36.72
C ARG A 136 -4.57 21.48 -35.76
N LEU A 137 -5.31 22.60 -35.84
CA LEU A 137 -6.68 22.62 -36.40
C LEU A 137 -7.37 24.00 -36.47
N SER A 138 -6.77 25.10 -36.02
CA SER A 138 -7.32 26.45 -36.27
C SER A 138 -6.33 27.32 -37.02
N ASP A 139 -6.54 27.51 -38.32
CA ASP A 139 -5.95 28.64 -39.06
C ASP A 139 -6.98 29.79 -39.00
N PRO A 140 -6.83 30.78 -38.11
CA PRO A 140 -7.83 31.83 -37.86
C PRO A 140 -7.69 33.03 -38.82
N ASP A 141 -6.87 32.91 -39.87
CA ASP A 141 -6.62 34.00 -40.83
C ASP A 141 -7.60 33.97 -42.03
N SER A 142 -8.72 33.24 -41.93
CA SER A 142 -9.78 33.36 -42.93
C SER A 142 -10.44 34.74 -42.81
N PRO A 143 -10.81 35.40 -43.93
CA PRO A 143 -11.52 36.68 -43.89
C PRO A 143 -12.86 36.64 -43.14
N GLU A 144 -13.40 35.44 -42.89
CA GLU A 144 -14.62 35.20 -42.10
C GLU A 144 -14.34 35.33 -40.59
N ASP A 145 -13.12 35.02 -40.14
CA ASP A 145 -12.67 35.14 -38.74
C ASP A 145 -12.33 36.57 -38.33
N LEU A 146 -12.06 37.47 -39.30
CA LEU A 146 -11.80 38.89 -39.04
C LEU A 146 -13.01 39.67 -38.52
N ASN A 147 -14.22 39.10 -38.63
CA ASN A 147 -15.46 39.62 -38.05
C ASN A 147 -16.03 38.73 -36.92
N ALA A 148 -15.37 37.63 -36.58
CA ALA A 148 -15.79 36.69 -35.54
C ALA A 148 -14.99 36.90 -34.24
N ASP A 149 -15.56 36.46 -33.13
CA ASP A 149 -14.96 36.54 -31.80
C ASP A 149 -13.73 35.65 -31.71
N TYR A 150 -12.59 36.25 -32.04
CA TYR A 150 -11.28 35.62 -32.19
C TYR A 150 -10.81 34.78 -31.00
N PHE A 151 -11.27 35.10 -29.77
CA PHE A 151 -10.95 34.30 -28.59
C PHE A 151 -11.62 32.92 -28.58
N GLN A 152 -12.72 32.72 -29.32
CA GLN A 152 -13.46 31.46 -29.24
C GLN A 152 -12.65 30.26 -29.75
N GLY A 153 -11.80 30.46 -30.77
CA GLY A 153 -11.01 29.40 -31.38
C GLY A 153 -9.81 28.94 -30.54
N VAL A 154 -9.45 29.70 -29.51
CA VAL A 154 -8.29 29.43 -28.64
C VAL A 154 -8.67 29.07 -27.20
N LEU A 155 -9.97 28.91 -26.92
CA LEU A 155 -10.52 28.60 -25.61
C LEU A 155 -11.21 27.24 -25.62
N LYS A 156 -11.15 26.50 -24.50
CA LYS A 156 -11.94 25.27 -24.26
C LYS A 156 -13.40 25.51 -24.63
N ASP A 157 -14.04 24.54 -25.28
CA ASP A 157 -15.41 24.69 -25.78
C ASP A 157 -16.37 25.13 -24.67
N LEU A 158 -17.35 25.98 -25.01
CA LEU A 158 -18.29 26.54 -24.03
C LEU A 158 -19.10 25.45 -23.32
N SER A 159 -19.45 24.35 -24.02
CA SER A 159 -20.20 23.23 -23.46
C SER A 159 -19.40 22.38 -22.46
N GLN A 160 -18.07 22.47 -22.52
CA GLN A 160 -17.14 21.76 -21.64
C GLN A 160 -16.56 22.68 -20.55
N SER A 161 -16.95 23.95 -20.53
CA SER A 161 -16.42 24.94 -19.61
C SER A 161 -17.35 25.12 -18.41
N PRO A 162 -16.85 25.03 -17.18
CA PRO A 162 -17.66 25.29 -16.00
C PRO A 162 -18.04 26.77 -15.91
N TYR A 163 -19.07 27.09 -15.14
CA TYR A 163 -19.51 28.47 -14.93
C TYR A 163 -20.05 28.69 -13.52
N PHE A 164 -20.12 29.94 -13.11
CA PHE A 164 -20.83 30.36 -11.90
C PHE A 164 -21.71 31.58 -12.18
N THR A 165 -22.75 31.78 -11.36
CA THR A 165 -23.71 32.89 -11.58
C THR A 165 -23.81 33.76 -10.33
N PRO A 166 -23.16 34.93 -10.29
CA PRO A 166 -23.30 35.84 -9.17
C PRO A 166 -24.68 36.50 -9.15
N GLN A 167 -25.24 36.68 -7.95
CA GLN A 167 -26.57 37.23 -7.70
C GLN A 167 -26.50 38.57 -6.96
N ALA A 168 -27.51 39.42 -7.19
CA ALA A 168 -27.64 40.71 -6.50
C ALA A 168 -27.74 40.58 -4.97
N ALA A 169 -28.38 39.49 -4.50
CA ALA A 169 -28.64 39.24 -3.10
C ALA A 169 -27.47 38.56 -2.35
N ASP A 170 -26.39 38.19 -3.05
CA ASP A 170 -25.28 37.50 -2.40
C ASP A 170 -24.65 38.38 -1.31
N VAL A 171 -24.12 37.74 -0.28
CA VAL A 171 -23.48 38.44 0.85
C VAL A 171 -21.98 38.53 0.61
N VAL A 172 -21.33 39.49 1.27
CA VAL A 172 -19.86 39.48 1.34
C VAL A 172 -19.42 38.19 2.03
N GLY A 173 -18.45 37.50 1.43
CA GLY A 173 -17.99 36.16 1.83
C GLY A 173 -18.54 35.02 0.98
N THR A 174 -19.52 35.25 0.10
CA THR A 174 -20.00 34.22 -0.83
C THR A 174 -18.85 33.70 -1.71
N ARG A 175 -18.71 32.38 -1.81
CA ARG A 175 -17.71 31.68 -2.63
C ARG A 175 -18.39 30.96 -3.77
N TYR A 176 -17.87 31.11 -4.98
CA TYR A 176 -18.24 30.28 -6.13
C TYR A 176 -17.07 29.37 -6.46
N GLU A 177 -17.32 28.07 -6.46
CA GLU A 177 -16.32 27.05 -6.81
C GLU A 177 -16.67 26.48 -8.17
N VAL A 178 -15.69 26.42 -9.06
CA VAL A 178 -15.79 25.72 -10.35
C VAL A 178 -14.72 24.65 -10.42
N ASP A 179 -15.09 23.49 -10.95
CA ASP A 179 -14.18 22.36 -11.15
C ASP A 179 -13.33 22.59 -12.41
N VAL A 180 -12.01 22.59 -12.24
CA VAL A 180 -11.01 22.75 -13.31
C VAL A 180 -10.02 21.59 -13.30
N THR A 181 -10.41 20.43 -12.75
CA THR A 181 -9.56 19.24 -12.58
C THR A 181 -8.93 18.80 -13.90
N GLU A 182 -9.75 18.59 -14.94
CA GLU A 182 -9.28 18.21 -16.28
C GLU A 182 -8.25 19.19 -16.86
N ASP A 183 -8.46 20.49 -16.62
CA ASP A 183 -7.60 21.54 -17.15
C ASP A 183 -6.20 21.44 -16.53
N VAL A 184 -6.11 21.18 -15.22
CA VAL A 184 -4.84 21.06 -14.48
C VAL A 184 -4.18 19.69 -14.72
N GLN A 185 -4.95 18.61 -14.85
CA GLN A 185 -4.44 17.29 -15.24
C GLN A 185 -3.75 17.34 -16.60
N CYS A 186 -4.38 17.99 -17.58
CA CYS A 186 -3.78 18.20 -18.90
C CYS A 186 -2.46 19.00 -18.84
N MET A 187 -2.38 20.00 -17.95
CA MET A 187 -1.13 20.75 -17.70
C MET A 187 -0.04 19.88 -17.06
N GLN A 188 -0.41 19.01 -16.12
CA GLN A 188 0.51 18.08 -15.45
C GLN A 188 1.06 17.03 -16.42
N GLN A 189 0.19 16.48 -17.27
CA GLN A 189 0.55 15.49 -18.29
C GLN A 189 1.35 16.08 -19.47
N GLY A 190 1.53 17.41 -19.50
CA GLY A 190 2.20 18.11 -20.60
C GLY A 190 1.43 18.08 -21.93
N THR A 191 0.15 17.67 -21.91
CA THR A 191 -0.72 17.62 -23.09
C THR A 191 -1.29 19.00 -23.44
N CYS A 192 -1.26 19.94 -22.50
CA CYS A 192 -1.48 21.37 -22.76
C CYS A 192 -0.57 22.25 -21.89
N VAL A 193 -0.36 23.49 -22.33
CA VAL A 193 0.47 24.46 -21.61
C VAL A 193 -0.40 25.22 -20.61
N ASN A 194 0.12 25.47 -19.40
CA ASN A 194 -0.55 26.36 -18.45
C ASN A 194 -0.58 27.81 -18.97
N GLN A 195 -1.68 28.18 -19.61
CA GLN A 195 -1.98 29.55 -20.05
C GLN A 195 -3.04 30.25 -19.18
N GLY A 196 -3.62 29.57 -18.19
CA GLY A 196 -4.69 30.11 -17.35
C GLY A 196 -6.09 30.01 -17.97
N TRP A 197 -7.01 30.85 -17.49
CA TRP A 197 -8.44 30.78 -17.79
C TRP A 197 -9.00 32.13 -18.23
N ALA A 198 -9.92 32.12 -19.20
CA ALA A 198 -10.68 33.28 -19.65
C ALA A 198 -12.10 33.26 -19.08
N LEU A 199 -12.45 34.31 -18.35
CA LEU A 199 -13.78 34.56 -17.82
C LEU A 199 -14.62 35.32 -18.85
N PHE A 200 -15.83 34.81 -19.10
CA PHE A 200 -16.74 35.35 -20.12
C PHE A 200 -18.21 35.21 -19.71
N HIS A 201 -19.09 36.11 -20.19
CA HIS A 201 -20.54 35.96 -20.04
C HIS A 201 -21.28 36.25 -21.35
N SER A 202 -22.41 35.58 -21.57
CA SER A 202 -23.17 35.66 -22.83
C SER A 202 -24.42 36.56 -22.76
N ASN A 203 -24.88 36.95 -21.57
CA ASN A 203 -26.12 37.72 -21.42
C ASN A 203 -25.94 39.20 -21.85
N PRO A 204 -26.66 39.68 -22.87
CA PRO A 204 -26.57 41.06 -23.37
C PRO A 204 -27.26 42.09 -22.47
N ASN A 205 -27.84 41.69 -21.34
CA ASN A 205 -28.36 42.63 -20.35
C ASN A 205 -27.58 42.57 -19.04
N ALA A 206 -26.52 41.75 -18.97
CA ALA A 206 -25.72 41.61 -17.77
C ALA A 206 -25.12 42.95 -17.36
N ASN A 207 -25.17 43.23 -16.08
CA ASN A 207 -24.56 44.40 -15.48
C ASN A 207 -23.97 44.00 -14.15
N ILE A 208 -22.73 43.50 -14.24
CA ILE A 208 -21.99 42.99 -13.10
C ILE A 208 -20.69 43.79 -13.00
N GLN A 209 -20.56 44.52 -11.90
CA GLN A 209 -19.56 45.57 -11.75
C GLN A 209 -18.60 45.22 -10.63
N ASN A 210 -17.32 45.45 -10.89
CA ASN A 210 -16.25 45.23 -9.95
C ASN A 210 -16.29 43.77 -9.48
N ILE A 211 -15.92 42.83 -10.35
CA ILE A 211 -15.81 41.41 -9.98
C ILE A 211 -14.33 41.07 -9.86
N THR A 212 -13.67 40.64 -10.94
CA THR A 212 -12.25 40.29 -10.90
C THR A 212 -11.37 41.47 -11.29
N ALA A 213 -10.12 41.43 -10.89
CA ALA A 213 -9.02 42.29 -11.35
C ALA A 213 -7.71 41.70 -10.81
N SER A 214 -6.57 42.20 -11.28
CA SER A 214 -5.26 41.78 -10.77
C SER A 214 -5.22 41.97 -9.25
N SER A 215 -4.87 40.93 -8.52
CA SER A 215 -4.87 40.90 -7.05
C SER A 215 -3.93 41.93 -6.40
N ASN A 216 -3.08 42.57 -7.20
CA ASN A 216 -2.17 43.64 -6.79
C ASN A 216 -2.88 44.98 -6.50
N TYR A 217 -4.21 45.07 -6.73
CA TYR A 217 -5.00 46.27 -6.46
C TYR A 217 -6.02 46.04 -5.35
N ASP A 218 -6.10 46.97 -4.40
CA ASP A 218 -7.02 46.89 -3.24
C ASP A 218 -8.51 46.86 -3.64
N ASP A 219 -8.83 47.34 -4.84
CA ASP A 219 -10.20 47.47 -5.34
C ASP A 219 -10.79 46.16 -5.89
N VAL A 220 -10.05 45.04 -5.88
CA VAL A 220 -10.55 43.72 -6.32
C VAL A 220 -11.67 43.23 -5.41
N GLN A 221 -12.82 42.93 -5.99
CA GLN A 221 -14.05 42.62 -5.25
C GLN A 221 -14.46 41.14 -5.29
N TYR A 222 -13.89 40.36 -6.19
CA TYR A 222 -13.94 38.90 -6.21
C TYR A 222 -12.51 38.40 -6.35
N ARG A 223 -12.05 37.66 -5.35
CA ARG A 223 -10.67 37.19 -5.27
C ARG A 223 -10.60 35.74 -5.77
N PRO A 224 -9.92 35.48 -6.90
CA PRO A 224 -9.74 34.13 -7.40
C PRO A 224 -8.68 33.39 -6.56
N MET A 225 -8.89 32.09 -6.37
CA MET A 225 -8.01 31.17 -5.66
C MET A 225 -8.12 29.80 -6.33
N LEU A 226 -7.00 29.20 -6.71
CA LEU A 226 -6.98 27.83 -7.22
C LEU A 226 -6.54 26.89 -6.09
N VAL A 227 -7.31 25.83 -5.85
CA VAL A 227 -6.98 24.76 -4.91
C VAL A 227 -6.78 23.50 -5.73
N VAL A 228 -5.58 22.91 -5.67
CA VAL A 228 -5.24 21.66 -6.35
C VAL A 228 -4.98 20.61 -5.29
N THR A 229 -5.56 19.44 -5.48
CA THR A 229 -5.45 18.32 -4.58
C THR A 229 -4.76 17.20 -5.34
N TYR A 230 -3.57 16.81 -4.89
CA TYR A 230 -2.80 15.74 -5.48
C TYR A 230 -3.08 14.43 -4.72
N GLY A 231 -3.43 13.39 -5.48
CA GLY A 231 -3.52 12.02 -5.03
C GLY A 231 -2.21 11.27 -5.35
N ILE A 232 -2.13 10.03 -4.86
CA ILE A 232 -1.14 9.08 -5.35
C ILE A 232 -1.50 8.78 -6.80
N ALA A 233 -0.49 8.69 -7.68
CA ALA A 233 -0.72 8.34 -9.08
C ALA A 233 -1.46 7.00 -9.17
N ASP A 234 -2.63 7.03 -9.78
CA ASP A 234 -3.42 5.82 -10.01
C ASP A 234 -2.90 5.13 -11.27
N LEU A 235 -1.86 4.33 -11.06
CA LEU A 235 -1.28 3.45 -12.08
C LEU A 235 -1.82 2.02 -11.97
N ALA A 236 -2.68 1.75 -10.98
CA ALA A 236 -3.28 0.46 -10.78
C ALA A 236 -4.56 0.41 -11.60
N ALA A 237 -4.74 -0.65 -12.38
CA ALA A 237 -6.00 -0.81 -13.07
C ALA A 237 -7.09 -1.29 -12.09
N PRO A 238 -8.38 -0.91 -12.28
CA PRO A 238 -9.42 -1.23 -11.33
C PRO A 238 -9.51 -2.72 -11.06
N ARG A 239 -9.47 -3.10 -9.78
CA ARG A 239 -9.52 -4.50 -9.35
C ARG A 239 -10.89 -4.84 -8.80
N SER A 240 -11.36 -6.02 -9.18
CA SER A 240 -12.51 -6.65 -8.55
C SER A 240 -12.22 -6.92 -7.07
N ARG A 241 -13.04 -6.40 -6.17
CA ARG A 241 -13.05 -6.77 -4.73
C ARG A 241 -13.61 -8.17 -4.47
N GLN A 242 -14.15 -8.79 -5.51
CA GLN A 242 -14.67 -10.15 -5.49
C GLN A 242 -13.71 -11.12 -6.18
N ALA A 243 -13.85 -12.41 -5.88
CA ALA A 243 -13.04 -13.47 -6.49
C ALA A 243 -13.02 -13.39 -8.02
N ILE A 244 -11.84 -13.61 -8.62
CA ILE A 244 -11.62 -13.55 -10.09
C ILE A 244 -12.54 -14.52 -10.85
N GLN A 245 -13.00 -15.60 -10.21
CA GLN A 245 -14.01 -16.49 -10.75
C GLN A 245 -15.18 -16.67 -9.79
N GLN A 246 -16.39 -16.45 -10.29
CA GLN A 246 -17.62 -16.66 -9.53
C GLN A 246 -18.51 -17.68 -10.25
N THR A 247 -18.79 -18.81 -9.58
CA THR A 247 -19.78 -19.77 -10.06
C THR A 247 -21.18 -19.29 -9.68
N THR A 248 -22.02 -19.03 -10.68
CA THR A 248 -23.43 -18.72 -10.49
C THR A 248 -24.25 -19.98 -10.71
N LEU A 249 -24.88 -20.47 -9.64
CA LEU A 249 -25.80 -21.60 -9.69
C LEU A 249 -27.16 -21.12 -10.20
N LEU A 250 -27.68 -21.81 -11.20
CA LEU A 250 -28.97 -21.51 -11.80
C LEU A 250 -30.04 -22.39 -11.16
N ASP A 251 -30.99 -21.76 -10.47
CA ASP A 251 -32.23 -22.42 -10.05
C ASP A 251 -33.23 -22.42 -11.22
N ASP A 252 -33.92 -23.56 -11.42
CA ASP A 252 -34.87 -23.83 -12.53
C ASP A 252 -36.01 -22.78 -12.66
N ASP A 253 -36.22 -21.94 -11.65
CA ASP A 253 -37.34 -20.98 -11.58
C ASP A 253 -36.95 -19.49 -11.81
N THR A 254 -35.68 -19.16 -12.06
CA THR A 254 -35.28 -17.74 -12.28
C THR A 254 -35.25 -17.34 -13.75
N SER A 255 -36.11 -16.39 -14.15
CA SER A 255 -36.14 -15.86 -15.52
C SER A 255 -35.06 -14.81 -15.80
N VAL A 256 -34.46 -14.22 -14.75
CA VAL A 256 -33.45 -13.14 -14.83
C VAL A 256 -32.34 -13.39 -13.80
N ILE A 257 -31.09 -13.33 -14.26
CA ILE A 257 -29.87 -13.46 -13.44
C ILE A 257 -29.28 -12.06 -13.27
N ASN A 258 -29.00 -11.67 -12.03
CA ASN A 258 -28.35 -10.39 -11.72
C ASN A 258 -26.88 -10.64 -11.37
N LEU A 259 -25.99 -10.10 -12.19
CA LEU A 259 -24.56 -10.08 -11.96
C LEU A 259 -24.19 -8.78 -11.27
N SER A 260 -23.29 -8.84 -10.29
CA SER A 260 -22.77 -7.67 -9.60
C SER A 260 -21.28 -7.84 -9.38
N ILE A 261 -20.52 -6.81 -9.71
CA ILE A 261 -19.09 -6.68 -9.41
C ILE A 261 -18.85 -5.39 -8.63
N GLU A 262 -17.95 -5.44 -7.64
CA GLU A 262 -17.49 -4.27 -6.90
C GLU A 262 -16.01 -4.04 -7.19
N THR A 263 -15.62 -2.81 -7.48
CA THR A 263 -14.23 -2.41 -7.74
C THR A 263 -13.61 -1.71 -6.53
N ASP A 264 -12.28 -1.76 -6.43
CA ASP A 264 -11.52 -1.06 -5.39
C ASP A 264 -11.53 0.46 -5.55
N GLU A 265 -11.83 0.94 -6.75
CA GLU A 265 -11.98 2.35 -7.13
C GLU A 265 -13.09 2.59 -8.16
N ALA A 266 -13.38 3.86 -8.44
CA ALA A 266 -14.44 4.26 -9.36
C ALA A 266 -14.08 3.89 -10.80
N ALA A 267 -14.88 3.04 -11.44
CA ALA A 267 -14.55 2.50 -12.75
C ALA A 267 -15.76 2.42 -13.70
N SER A 268 -15.49 2.05 -14.95
CA SER A 268 -16.50 1.59 -15.90
C SER A 268 -16.23 0.13 -16.21
N CYS A 269 -17.17 -0.77 -15.90
CA CYS A 269 -17.04 -2.19 -16.23
C CYS A 269 -17.86 -2.60 -17.45
N LYS A 270 -17.27 -3.46 -18.28
CA LYS A 270 -17.91 -4.10 -19.42
C LYS A 270 -17.69 -5.60 -19.40
N ALA A 271 -18.63 -6.34 -19.98
CA ALA A 271 -18.64 -7.78 -20.05
C ALA A 271 -18.70 -8.28 -21.50
N ASP A 272 -18.14 -9.46 -21.75
CA ASP A 272 -18.20 -10.15 -23.05
C ASP A 272 -18.09 -11.67 -22.87
N ALA A 273 -18.63 -12.43 -23.81
CA ALA A 273 -18.48 -13.88 -23.85
C ALA A 273 -17.13 -14.32 -24.44
N ASP A 274 -16.41 -13.43 -25.12
CA ASP A 274 -15.05 -13.66 -25.63
C ASP A 274 -14.01 -12.91 -24.78
N ASN A 275 -13.02 -13.64 -24.26
CA ASN A 275 -11.95 -13.06 -23.44
C ASN A 275 -10.91 -12.27 -24.25
N ALA A 276 -10.88 -12.44 -25.57
CA ALA A 276 -9.90 -11.81 -26.46
C ALA A 276 -10.27 -10.36 -26.81
N HIS A 277 -11.50 -9.92 -26.56
CA HIS A 277 -11.91 -8.55 -26.84
C HIS A 277 -11.22 -7.54 -25.91
N ALA A 278 -10.72 -6.45 -26.49
CA ALA A 278 -10.26 -5.30 -25.75
C ALA A 278 -11.46 -4.60 -25.07
N PHE A 279 -11.23 -3.88 -23.96
CA PHE A 279 -12.31 -3.21 -23.23
C PHE A 279 -13.16 -2.28 -24.10
N ALA A 280 -12.57 -1.63 -25.11
CA ALA A 280 -13.31 -0.81 -26.07
C ALA A 280 -14.35 -1.62 -26.86
N ASP A 281 -14.05 -2.88 -27.17
CA ASP A 281 -14.82 -3.76 -28.05
C ASP A 281 -15.83 -4.66 -27.31
N MET A 282 -15.75 -4.72 -25.97
CA MET A 282 -16.65 -5.54 -25.16
C MET A 282 -18.10 -5.06 -25.27
N ALA A 283 -19.01 -5.99 -25.57
CA ALA A 283 -20.36 -5.66 -26.01
C ALA A 283 -21.34 -5.24 -24.90
N ILE A 284 -21.13 -5.67 -23.66
CA ILE A 284 -22.11 -5.50 -22.57
C ILE A 284 -21.59 -4.45 -21.60
N ALA A 285 -22.23 -3.28 -21.54
CA ALA A 285 -21.92 -2.28 -20.51
C ALA A 285 -22.69 -2.57 -19.21
N MET A 286 -21.99 -2.57 -18.08
CA MET A 286 -22.61 -2.76 -16.76
C MET A 286 -23.08 -1.42 -16.18
N GLN A 287 -24.15 -1.43 -15.41
CA GLN A 287 -24.73 -0.24 -14.77
C GLN A 287 -23.99 0.08 -13.47
N ALA A 288 -23.38 1.26 -13.39
CA ALA A 288 -22.61 1.72 -12.24
C ALA A 288 -23.51 2.38 -11.16
N SER A 289 -23.13 2.23 -9.89
CA SER A 289 -23.78 2.83 -8.73
C SER A 289 -22.80 2.96 -7.56
N GLY A 290 -23.18 3.68 -6.50
CA GLY A 290 -22.36 3.80 -5.29
C GLY A 290 -21.09 4.63 -5.47
N GLY A 291 -21.10 5.63 -6.36
CA GLY A 291 -19.88 6.38 -6.73
C GLY A 291 -19.03 5.62 -7.74
N ASP A 292 -19.69 4.89 -8.65
CA ASP A 292 -19.07 4.07 -9.68
C ASP A 292 -18.18 2.93 -9.17
N LEU A 293 -18.45 2.46 -7.94
CA LEU A 293 -17.77 1.31 -7.31
C LEU A 293 -18.52 -0.01 -7.51
N ILE A 294 -19.82 0.02 -7.79
CA ILE A 294 -20.66 -1.18 -7.92
C ILE A 294 -21.24 -1.23 -9.33
N HIS A 295 -20.97 -2.30 -10.06
CA HIS A 295 -21.43 -2.49 -11.43
C HIS A 295 -22.34 -3.71 -11.54
N THR A 296 -23.53 -3.50 -12.10
CA THR A 296 -24.55 -4.55 -12.19
C THR A 296 -25.00 -4.81 -13.62
N TYR A 297 -25.37 -6.05 -13.92
CA TYR A 297 -25.97 -6.41 -15.19
C TYR A 297 -27.05 -7.48 -14.99
N ALA A 298 -28.24 -7.22 -15.53
CA ALA A 298 -29.35 -8.17 -15.49
C ALA A 298 -29.47 -8.86 -16.86
N MET A 299 -29.44 -10.18 -16.87
CA MET A 299 -29.52 -11.00 -18.08
C MET A 299 -30.64 -12.02 -18.01
N ASN A 300 -31.24 -12.37 -19.16
CA ASN A 300 -32.27 -13.41 -19.21
C ASN A 300 -31.61 -14.81 -19.15
N ALA A 301 -32.19 -15.73 -18.38
CA ALA A 301 -31.70 -17.10 -18.29
C ALA A 301 -31.75 -17.87 -19.63
N GLY A 302 -32.54 -17.42 -20.61
CA GLY A 302 -32.58 -18.02 -21.96
C GLY A 302 -31.42 -17.63 -22.89
N GLU A 303 -30.59 -16.65 -22.49
CA GLU A 303 -29.56 -16.03 -23.35
C GLU A 303 -28.13 -16.16 -22.76
N GLN A 304 -27.95 -17.08 -21.80
CA GLN A 304 -26.73 -17.17 -21.01
C GLN A 304 -25.57 -17.90 -21.73
N PRO A 305 -24.36 -17.32 -21.78
CA PRO A 305 -23.16 -18.01 -22.25
C PRO A 305 -22.63 -18.95 -21.17
N ASN A 306 -21.70 -19.85 -21.53
CA ASN A 306 -21.04 -20.72 -20.55
C ASN A 306 -20.19 -19.93 -19.54
N GLN A 307 -19.57 -18.85 -20.01
CA GLN A 307 -18.76 -17.94 -19.22
C GLN A 307 -18.99 -16.50 -19.69
N LEU A 308 -18.84 -15.55 -18.78
CA LEU A 308 -18.84 -14.13 -19.08
C LEU A 308 -17.62 -13.48 -18.43
N TYR A 309 -16.80 -12.81 -19.23
CA TYR A 309 -15.58 -12.14 -18.82
C TYR A 309 -15.82 -10.65 -18.66
N ILE A 310 -15.29 -10.05 -17.60
CA ILE A 310 -15.47 -8.65 -17.24
C ILE A 310 -14.12 -7.96 -17.16
N LYS A 311 -14.06 -6.76 -17.74
CA LYS A 311 -12.96 -5.81 -17.56
C LYS A 311 -13.53 -4.49 -17.04
N CYS A 312 -12.76 -3.82 -16.20
CA CYS A 312 -13.08 -2.52 -15.64
C CYS A 312 -11.98 -1.52 -15.97
N ALA A 313 -12.34 -0.25 -16.18
CA ALA A 313 -11.39 0.79 -16.51
C ALA A 313 -11.83 2.13 -15.92
N ASP A 314 -10.92 2.87 -15.28
CA ASP A 314 -11.12 4.25 -14.84
C ASP A 314 -10.70 5.28 -15.91
N MET A 315 -9.77 4.89 -16.80
CA MET A 315 -9.23 5.68 -17.89
C MET A 315 -9.07 4.83 -19.17
N SER A 316 -8.89 5.49 -20.32
CA SER A 316 -8.84 4.82 -21.63
C SER A 316 -7.74 3.76 -21.75
N ASP A 317 -6.64 3.92 -21.03
CA ASP A 317 -5.47 3.04 -21.07
C ASP A 317 -5.20 2.31 -19.73
N ASN A 318 -6.03 2.53 -18.72
CA ASN A 318 -5.93 1.87 -17.40
C ASN A 318 -7.07 0.86 -17.24
N VAL A 319 -6.88 -0.32 -17.83
CA VAL A 319 -7.88 -1.40 -17.90
C VAL A 319 -7.42 -2.58 -17.07
N SER A 320 -8.32 -3.13 -16.26
CA SER A 320 -8.09 -4.27 -15.36
C SER A 320 -7.30 -5.38 -16.07
N GLY A 321 -6.08 -5.67 -15.59
CA GLY A 321 -5.20 -6.67 -16.19
C GLY A 321 -5.72 -8.11 -16.04
N ASN A 322 -6.51 -8.37 -14.99
CA ASN A 322 -7.14 -9.66 -14.71
C ASN A 322 -8.63 -9.63 -15.09
N LEU A 323 -9.10 -10.68 -15.74
CA LEU A 323 -10.49 -10.87 -16.14
C LEU A 323 -11.31 -11.44 -14.99
N HIS A 324 -12.28 -10.69 -14.47
CA HIS A 324 -13.29 -11.29 -13.60
C HIS A 324 -14.22 -12.17 -14.46
N THR A 325 -14.49 -13.41 -14.04
CA THR A 325 -15.21 -14.41 -14.84
C THR A 325 -16.41 -14.97 -14.08
N PHE A 326 -17.60 -14.79 -14.63
CA PHE A 326 -18.78 -15.53 -14.21
C PHE A 326 -18.86 -16.87 -14.94
N ILE A 327 -19.00 -17.97 -14.20
CA ILE A 327 -19.23 -19.31 -14.73
C ILE A 327 -20.66 -19.72 -14.39
N PHE A 328 -21.45 -20.05 -15.40
CA PHE A 328 -22.84 -20.46 -15.21
C PHE A 328 -22.92 -21.98 -15.17
N SER A 329 -23.46 -22.55 -14.09
CA SER A 329 -23.71 -23.99 -14.00
C SER A 329 -25.17 -24.28 -13.68
N GLN A 330 -25.74 -25.23 -14.42
CA GLN A 330 -27.09 -25.72 -14.14
C GLN A 330 -27.04 -26.71 -12.97
N VAL A 331 -27.87 -26.47 -11.96
CA VAL A 331 -28.19 -27.50 -10.98
C VAL A 331 -29.07 -28.51 -11.70
N GLN A 332 -28.53 -29.69 -12.07
CA GLN A 332 -29.40 -30.80 -12.41
C GLN A 332 -30.18 -31.18 -11.16
N SER A 333 -31.44 -30.76 -11.10
CA SER A 333 -32.39 -31.32 -10.15
C SER A 333 -32.48 -32.83 -10.46
N GLY A 334 -31.83 -33.62 -9.60
CA GLY A 334 -31.96 -35.07 -9.57
C GLY A 334 -33.39 -35.42 -9.17
N GLY A 335 -34.32 -35.27 -10.10
CA GLY A 335 -35.70 -35.71 -9.99
C GLY A 335 -35.77 -37.22 -10.15
N ASP A 336 -35.33 -37.95 -9.12
CA ASP A 336 -35.78 -39.31 -8.90
C ASP A 336 -37.29 -39.24 -8.60
N THR A 337 -38.10 -39.37 -9.65
CA THR A 337 -39.54 -39.54 -9.53
C THR A 337 -39.87 -41.02 -9.63
N GLY A 338 -39.52 -41.74 -8.57
CA GLY A 338 -40.12 -43.02 -8.25
C GLY A 338 -41.64 -42.89 -8.06
N GLY A 339 -42.39 -43.28 -9.09
CA GLY A 339 -43.65 -44.02 -8.96
C GLY A 339 -44.96 -43.24 -8.85
N SER A 340 -45.83 -43.39 -9.85
CA SER A 340 -47.21 -43.85 -9.61
C SER A 340 -47.78 -44.56 -10.86
N ASP A 341 -48.49 -45.66 -10.59
CA ASP A 341 -49.16 -46.55 -11.53
C ASP A 341 -50.19 -45.87 -12.42
N GLY A 342 -50.34 -46.37 -13.66
CA GLY A 342 -51.63 -46.30 -14.37
C GLY A 342 -51.58 -46.39 -15.90
N GLY A 343 -51.73 -47.59 -16.45
CA GLY A 343 -52.65 -47.78 -17.59
C GLY A 343 -52.09 -48.15 -18.98
N THR A 344 -52.27 -49.44 -19.29
CA THR A 344 -52.75 -50.02 -20.56
C THR A 344 -51.89 -50.02 -21.83
N GLY A 345 -51.43 -51.23 -22.20
CA GLY A 345 -51.79 -51.85 -23.49
C GLY A 345 -50.65 -52.02 -24.50
N GLY A 346 -50.35 -53.28 -24.86
CA GLY A 346 -49.61 -53.56 -26.11
C GLY A 346 -48.76 -54.83 -26.12
N ASP A 347 -49.44 -55.97 -26.27
CA ASP A 347 -48.99 -57.25 -26.82
C ASP A 347 -47.68 -57.28 -27.66
N THR A 348 -46.75 -58.18 -27.33
CA THR A 348 -46.31 -59.35 -28.14
C THR A 348 -44.84 -59.76 -27.90
N GLY A 349 -44.65 -61.01 -27.45
CA GLY A 349 -43.76 -61.95 -28.15
C GLY A 349 -42.33 -62.22 -27.62
N GLY A 350 -42.15 -63.43 -27.06
CA GLY A 350 -40.93 -64.25 -27.14
C GLY A 350 -39.81 -63.91 -26.14
N SER A 351 -39.02 -64.83 -25.61
CA SER A 351 -38.97 -66.30 -25.62
C SER A 351 -37.84 -66.71 -24.67
N ASP A 352 -38.09 -67.76 -23.88
CA ASP A 352 -37.19 -68.77 -23.34
C ASP A 352 -35.73 -68.47 -22.95
N GLY A 353 -35.43 -68.83 -21.69
CA GLY A 353 -34.49 -69.93 -21.43
C GLY A 353 -33.21 -69.56 -20.69
N GLY A 354 -33.00 -70.12 -19.50
CA GLY A 354 -31.67 -70.14 -18.89
C GLY A 354 -31.62 -70.39 -17.38
N THR A 355 -31.77 -71.65 -17.00
CA THR A 355 -31.66 -72.22 -15.64
C THR A 355 -30.24 -72.30 -15.07
N GLY A 356 -30.13 -72.21 -13.74
CA GLY A 356 -29.14 -72.92 -12.89
C GLY A 356 -28.07 -72.02 -12.27
N GLY A 357 -27.74 -72.10 -10.98
CA GLY A 357 -28.17 -72.94 -9.88
C GLY A 357 -27.24 -72.68 -8.67
N ASP A 358 -27.82 -72.76 -7.47
CA ASP A 358 -27.29 -73.11 -6.13
C ASP A 358 -25.77 -72.98 -5.86
N THR A 359 -25.31 -72.30 -4.80
CA THR A 359 -25.35 -72.65 -3.35
C THR A 359 -24.67 -71.47 -2.63
N GLY A 360 -24.98 -70.99 -1.42
CA GLY A 360 -25.62 -71.52 -0.23
C GLY A 360 -24.72 -71.13 0.98
N GLY A 361 -25.20 -70.25 1.87
CA GLY A 361 -24.47 -69.87 3.10
C GLY A 361 -24.96 -68.63 3.86
N ASN A 362 -26.11 -68.76 4.53
CA ASN A 362 -26.57 -67.99 5.70
C ASN A 362 -25.50 -67.96 6.83
N ASP A 363 -25.44 -67.08 7.84
CA ASP A 363 -26.44 -66.28 8.56
C ASP A 363 -25.73 -65.21 9.42
N GLY A 364 -26.46 -64.14 9.80
CA GLY A 364 -26.30 -63.49 11.11
C GLY A 364 -25.69 -62.08 11.11
N GLY A 365 -26.55 -61.06 10.98
CA GLY A 365 -26.17 -59.65 11.05
C GLY A 365 -26.03 -59.05 12.45
N THR A 366 -25.43 -57.85 12.46
CA THR A 366 -25.74 -56.59 13.18
C THR A 366 -24.53 -55.69 12.85
N GLY A 367 -24.59 -54.66 12.01
CA GLY A 367 -25.55 -53.57 12.02
C GLY A 367 -24.96 -52.40 12.81
N GLY A 368 -24.19 -51.55 12.12
CA GLY A 368 -23.55 -50.35 12.66
C GLY A 368 -22.48 -49.83 11.70
N ASP A 369 -22.83 -49.77 10.41
CA ASP A 369 -21.93 -49.33 9.34
C ASP A 369 -21.82 -47.81 9.30
N THR A 370 -20.62 -47.44 8.92
CA THR A 370 -20.02 -46.15 8.63
C THR A 370 -20.95 -45.21 7.83
N GLY A 371 -21.49 -44.22 8.54
CA GLY A 371 -22.02 -43.01 7.91
C GLY A 371 -20.87 -42.08 7.59
N GLY A 372 -20.25 -42.26 6.42
CA GLY A 372 -19.46 -41.22 5.77
C GLY A 372 -20.34 -40.00 5.55
N ASN A 373 -20.11 -38.95 6.33
CA ASN A 373 -20.72 -37.65 6.09
C ASN A 373 -19.93 -36.96 4.97
N THR A 374 -20.24 -37.32 3.72
CA THR A 374 -19.87 -36.52 2.56
C THR A 374 -20.81 -35.32 2.49
N GLY A 375 -20.29 -34.12 2.73
CA GLY A 375 -20.95 -32.88 2.31
C GLY A 375 -21.40 -31.94 3.43
N THR A 376 -20.48 -31.51 4.28
CA THR A 376 -20.52 -30.20 4.95
C THR A 376 -19.08 -29.66 5.00
N ASN A 377 -18.78 -28.60 4.25
CA ASN A 377 -17.52 -27.86 4.39
C ASN A 377 -17.42 -27.34 5.83
N PRO A 378 -16.40 -27.70 6.63
CA PRO A 378 -16.20 -27.07 7.93
C PRO A 378 -15.48 -25.73 7.71
N SER A 379 -16.14 -24.67 8.10
CA SER A 379 -15.55 -23.36 8.35
C SER A 379 -15.07 -23.31 9.81
N ASP A 380 -14.13 -24.16 10.21
CA ASP A 380 -13.80 -24.34 11.64
C ASP A 380 -12.37 -23.88 11.94
N TYR A 381 -12.18 -22.57 12.12
CA TYR A 381 -10.98 -22.00 12.73
C TYR A 381 -10.79 -22.61 14.13
N VAL A 382 -9.56 -23.02 14.46
CA VAL A 382 -9.29 -23.64 15.76
C VAL A 382 -9.05 -22.57 16.83
N LEU A 383 -10.02 -22.42 17.73
CA LEU A 383 -10.00 -21.44 18.83
C LEU A 383 -9.84 -22.08 20.23
N THR A 384 -9.78 -23.41 20.30
CA THR A 384 -9.68 -24.15 21.57
C THR A 384 -8.24 -24.26 22.04
N LYS A 385 -8.06 -24.62 23.31
CA LYS A 385 -6.74 -24.89 23.93
C LYS A 385 -6.42 -26.40 24.00
N GLU A 386 -6.99 -27.20 23.10
CA GLU A 386 -6.64 -28.62 23.01
C GLU A 386 -5.27 -28.78 22.35
N VAL A 387 -4.40 -29.65 22.87
CA VAL A 387 -3.08 -29.88 22.26
C VAL A 387 -3.25 -30.37 20.81
N ILE A 388 -2.60 -29.70 19.86
CA ILE A 388 -2.53 -30.15 18.47
C ILE A 388 -1.15 -30.72 18.24
N THR A 389 -1.08 -32.00 17.89
CA THR A 389 0.17 -32.68 17.54
C THR A 389 0.31 -32.73 16.03
N PRO A 390 1.44 -32.31 15.44
CA PRO A 390 1.67 -32.41 14.01
C PRO A 390 1.67 -33.88 13.56
N ASP A 391 1.00 -34.18 12.45
CA ASP A 391 1.11 -35.46 11.76
C ASP A 391 2.27 -35.42 10.77
N PHE A 392 3.46 -35.82 11.21
CA PHE A 392 4.67 -35.81 10.37
C PHE A 392 4.62 -36.77 9.18
N GLY A 393 3.68 -37.71 9.14
CA GLY A 393 3.69 -38.79 8.16
C GLY A 393 4.95 -39.66 8.24
N THR A 394 5.33 -40.28 7.12
CA THR A 394 6.56 -41.09 7.03
C THR A 394 7.76 -40.31 6.51
N GLU A 395 7.52 -39.24 5.76
CA GLU A 395 8.53 -38.37 5.15
C GLU A 395 7.97 -36.97 4.97
N ALA A 396 8.85 -35.97 4.85
CA ALA A 396 8.44 -34.63 4.47
C ALA A 396 7.83 -34.61 3.06
N PRO A 397 6.83 -33.76 2.77
CA PRO A 397 6.28 -33.60 1.43
C PRO A 397 7.37 -33.33 0.39
N ALA A 398 7.16 -33.73 -0.86
CA ALA A 398 8.04 -33.34 -1.95
C ALA A 398 8.00 -31.82 -2.18
N ILE A 399 9.04 -31.25 -2.80
CA ILE A 399 9.02 -29.83 -3.20
C ILE A 399 7.85 -29.60 -4.17
N GLY A 400 7.02 -28.60 -3.89
CA GLY A 400 5.78 -28.27 -4.60
C GLY A 400 4.56 -29.09 -4.15
N GLU A 401 4.74 -30.12 -3.32
CA GLU A 401 3.63 -30.89 -2.76
C GLU A 401 2.93 -30.11 -1.65
N THR A 402 1.59 -30.18 -1.65
CA THR A 402 0.72 -29.59 -0.64
C THR A 402 0.02 -30.68 0.14
N ILE A 403 0.13 -30.63 1.46
CA ILE A 403 -0.66 -31.45 2.38
C ILE A 403 -1.72 -30.60 3.08
N THR A 404 -2.70 -31.26 3.69
CA THR A 404 -3.70 -30.60 4.55
C THR A 404 -3.50 -31.09 5.97
N ASP A 405 -3.26 -30.18 6.91
CA ASP A 405 -3.20 -30.52 8.34
C ASP A 405 -4.55 -31.13 8.75
N PRO A 406 -4.58 -32.35 9.31
CA PRO A 406 -5.83 -33.06 9.59
C PRO A 406 -6.64 -32.45 10.74
N THR A 407 -6.03 -31.58 11.55
CA THR A 407 -6.68 -30.96 12.73
C THR A 407 -7.17 -29.56 12.40
N THR A 408 -6.36 -28.74 11.75
CA THR A 408 -6.67 -27.32 11.45
C THR A 408 -7.19 -27.10 10.04
N GLY A 409 -7.00 -28.06 9.13
CA GLY A 409 -7.33 -27.91 7.72
C GLY A 409 -6.37 -27.01 6.94
N ALA A 410 -5.28 -26.54 7.57
CA ALA A 410 -4.30 -25.67 6.91
C ALA A 410 -3.62 -26.39 5.73
N LYS A 411 -3.52 -25.70 4.59
CA LYS A 411 -2.77 -26.20 3.43
C LYS A 411 -1.31 -25.84 3.58
N ILE A 412 -0.43 -26.85 3.61
CA ILE A 412 1.01 -26.69 3.82
C ILE A 412 1.74 -27.16 2.58
N THR A 413 2.49 -26.26 1.94
CA THR A 413 3.30 -26.55 0.75
C THR A 413 4.78 -26.48 1.08
N ARG A 414 5.58 -27.47 0.67
CA ARG A 414 7.05 -27.40 0.76
C ARG A 414 7.61 -26.66 -0.45
N LEU A 415 8.35 -25.58 -0.25
CA LEU A 415 8.84 -24.72 -1.34
C LEU A 415 10.32 -24.91 -1.65
N ALA A 416 11.16 -25.18 -0.65
CA ALA A 416 12.60 -25.30 -0.87
C ALA A 416 13.31 -26.19 0.14
N GLY A 417 14.53 -26.59 -0.21
CA GLY A 417 15.41 -27.45 0.59
C GLY A 417 15.52 -28.83 -0.05
N ASP A 418 16.76 -29.22 -0.37
CA ASP A 418 17.11 -30.43 -1.11
C ASP A 418 17.45 -31.62 -0.18
N GLY A 419 17.30 -31.44 1.13
CA GLY A 419 17.71 -32.40 2.15
C GLY A 419 19.22 -32.50 2.36
N VAL A 420 20.02 -31.67 1.67
CA VAL A 420 21.49 -31.64 1.78
C VAL A 420 21.94 -30.42 2.56
N GLU A 421 21.43 -29.24 2.21
CA GLU A 421 21.68 -27.97 2.90
C GLU A 421 20.37 -27.40 3.46
N ASP A 422 20.49 -26.60 4.53
CA ASP A 422 19.31 -25.94 5.09
C ASP A 422 18.83 -24.84 4.14
N ALA A 423 17.53 -24.81 3.90
CA ALA A 423 16.81 -23.70 3.30
C ALA A 423 16.08 -22.94 4.42
N LEU A 424 16.39 -21.65 4.54
CA LEU A 424 16.05 -20.83 5.70
C LEU A 424 15.15 -19.64 5.34
N ILE A 425 14.03 -19.51 6.06
CA ILE A 425 13.48 -18.23 6.49
C ILE A 425 14.22 -17.89 7.77
N VAL A 426 14.94 -16.77 7.79
CA VAL A 426 15.91 -16.51 8.85
C VAL A 426 15.31 -15.82 10.07
N TYR A 427 14.24 -15.03 9.89
CA TYR A 427 13.57 -14.33 10.98
C TYR A 427 12.10 -13.98 10.65
N SER A 428 11.33 -13.63 11.68
CA SER A 428 9.87 -13.41 11.60
C SER A 428 9.45 -11.98 11.23
N ARG A 429 10.38 -11.00 11.29
CA ARG A 429 10.05 -9.57 11.36
C ARG A 429 10.00 -8.82 10.02
N TYR A 430 10.24 -9.50 8.91
CA TYR A 430 10.13 -8.94 7.57
C TYR A 430 9.62 -9.99 6.59
N SER A 431 8.98 -9.52 5.52
CA SER A 431 8.42 -10.44 4.54
C SER A 431 9.49 -11.04 3.63
N PRO A 432 9.53 -12.37 3.46
CA PRO A 432 10.41 -13.02 2.50
C PRO A 432 9.84 -13.01 1.08
N GLU A 433 8.57 -12.64 0.92
CA GLU A 433 7.84 -12.57 -0.35
C GLU A 433 7.92 -11.17 -0.94
N ASN A 434 8.01 -11.09 -2.26
CA ASN A 434 7.98 -9.81 -2.96
C ASN A 434 6.57 -9.22 -3.05
N SER A 435 6.46 -7.93 -3.36
CA SER A 435 5.16 -7.24 -3.46
C SER A 435 4.27 -7.69 -4.64
N ALA A 436 4.79 -8.44 -5.62
CA ALA A 436 3.96 -9.10 -6.63
C ALA A 436 3.40 -10.46 -6.18
N GLY A 437 3.87 -11.01 -5.05
CA GLY A 437 3.39 -12.29 -4.51
C GLY A 437 3.81 -13.53 -5.31
N ASP A 438 4.80 -13.42 -6.19
CA ASP A 438 5.22 -14.49 -7.10
C ASP A 438 6.62 -15.05 -6.79
N SER A 439 7.40 -14.36 -5.97
CA SER A 439 8.81 -14.67 -5.71
C SER A 439 9.15 -14.62 -4.22
N LEU A 440 10.04 -15.51 -3.79
CA LEU A 440 10.44 -15.68 -2.39
C LEU A 440 11.96 -15.71 -2.25
N VAL A 441 12.52 -14.99 -1.26
CA VAL A 441 13.93 -15.09 -0.87
C VAL A 441 14.10 -16.24 0.13
N VAL A 442 15.06 -17.12 -0.15
CA VAL A 442 15.43 -18.27 0.68
C VAL A 442 16.93 -18.22 0.98
N PHE A 443 17.29 -18.28 2.26
CA PHE A 443 18.67 -18.22 2.72
C PHE A 443 19.28 -19.62 2.89
N GLY A 444 20.60 -19.73 2.76
CA GLY A 444 21.35 -20.93 3.12
C GLY A 444 21.92 -20.83 4.54
N SER A 445 22.27 -21.96 5.16
CA SER A 445 22.81 -22.00 6.54
C SER A 445 24.19 -21.41 6.74
N ASN A 446 24.91 -21.03 5.67
CA ASN A 446 26.21 -20.37 5.78
C ASN A 446 26.10 -18.85 6.06
N SER A 447 24.89 -18.31 6.18
CA SER A 447 24.58 -16.88 6.39
C SER A 447 25.09 -15.91 5.31
N THR A 448 25.70 -16.41 4.24
CA THR A 448 26.32 -15.61 3.16
C THR A 448 25.73 -15.88 1.79
N SER A 449 24.83 -16.86 1.66
CA SER A 449 24.16 -17.18 0.41
C SER A 449 22.65 -17.12 0.56
N SER A 450 21.99 -16.68 -0.50
CA SER A 450 20.55 -16.69 -0.65
C SER A 450 20.18 -16.87 -2.12
N LYS A 451 18.96 -17.32 -2.36
CA LYS A 451 18.39 -17.51 -3.68
C LYS A 451 16.98 -16.95 -3.71
N VAL A 452 16.54 -16.52 -4.88
CA VAL A 452 15.14 -16.19 -5.17
C VAL A 452 14.53 -17.36 -5.90
N ILE A 453 13.38 -17.82 -5.43
CA ILE A 453 12.60 -18.87 -6.09
C ILE A 453 11.25 -18.32 -6.55
N ASN A 454 10.67 -18.92 -7.58
CA ASN A 454 9.26 -18.74 -7.91
C ASN A 454 8.42 -19.43 -6.83
N ARG A 455 7.50 -18.70 -6.21
CA ARG A 455 6.67 -19.19 -5.12
C ARG A 455 5.82 -20.41 -5.52
N THR A 456 5.31 -20.43 -6.74
CA THR A 456 4.37 -21.47 -7.20
C THR A 456 5.09 -22.70 -7.76
N THR A 457 6.14 -22.49 -8.55
CA THR A 457 6.87 -23.60 -9.22
C THR A 457 8.05 -24.11 -8.40
N SER A 458 8.47 -23.38 -7.36
CA SER A 458 9.69 -23.65 -6.57
C SER A 458 10.99 -23.59 -7.39
N GLU A 459 10.94 -23.12 -8.64
CA GLU A 459 12.12 -22.98 -9.50
C GLU A 459 13.01 -21.83 -9.03
N VAL A 460 14.33 -22.03 -9.07
CA VAL A 460 15.30 -20.99 -8.74
C VAL A 460 15.33 -19.94 -9.86
N ILE A 461 14.96 -18.71 -9.53
CA ILE A 461 15.02 -17.54 -10.42
C ILE A 461 16.44 -16.97 -10.43
N ALA A 462 17.03 -16.80 -9.25
CA ALA A 462 18.33 -16.15 -9.09
C ALA A 462 19.09 -16.71 -7.88
N ASN A 463 20.42 -16.85 -8.01
CA ASN A 463 21.31 -17.01 -6.86
C ASN A 463 21.95 -15.66 -6.57
N LEU A 464 21.65 -15.07 -5.41
CA LEU A 464 22.00 -13.69 -5.14
C LEU A 464 23.52 -13.55 -4.92
N THR A 465 24.10 -12.60 -5.66
CA THR A 465 25.54 -12.31 -5.64
C THR A 465 25.78 -10.81 -5.57
N HIS A 466 26.97 -10.43 -5.14
CA HIS A 466 27.52 -9.08 -5.25
C HIS A 466 28.27 -8.90 -6.58
N GLN A 467 28.69 -7.67 -6.89
CA GLN A 467 29.36 -7.35 -8.17
C GLN A 467 30.68 -8.10 -8.39
N ASP A 468 31.39 -8.48 -7.32
CA ASP A 468 32.64 -9.25 -7.37
C ASP A 468 32.40 -10.77 -7.52
N GLY A 469 31.14 -11.20 -7.63
CA GLY A 469 30.74 -12.60 -7.74
C GLY A 469 30.65 -13.34 -6.41
N SER A 470 30.96 -12.70 -5.27
CA SER A 470 30.67 -13.29 -3.95
C SER A 470 29.17 -13.43 -3.74
N THR A 471 28.75 -14.47 -3.01
CA THR A 471 27.33 -14.65 -2.66
C THR A 471 26.90 -13.62 -1.62
N ILE A 472 25.62 -13.24 -1.65
CA ILE A 472 24.99 -12.43 -0.60
C ILE A 472 23.86 -13.22 0.07
N GLY A 473 23.63 -12.99 1.36
CA GLY A 473 22.73 -13.77 2.20
C GLY A 473 22.42 -13.04 3.51
N GLU A 474 22.06 -13.78 4.55
CA GLU A 474 21.58 -13.25 5.84
C GLU A 474 22.46 -12.13 6.42
N ASN A 475 23.79 -12.31 6.42
CA ASN A 475 24.77 -11.33 6.91
C ASN A 475 24.81 -10.01 6.13
N HIS A 476 24.18 -9.98 4.96
CA HIS A 476 24.05 -8.82 4.08
C HIS A 476 22.66 -8.16 4.18
N GLU A 477 21.79 -8.65 5.08
CA GLU A 477 20.47 -8.07 5.38
C GLU A 477 19.63 -7.86 4.12
N VAL A 478 19.52 -8.92 3.32
CA VAL A 478 18.75 -8.93 2.07
C VAL A 478 17.27 -8.68 2.36
N ARG A 479 16.67 -7.67 1.74
CA ARG A 479 15.25 -7.29 1.88
C ARG A 479 14.61 -7.00 0.54
N TRP A 480 13.35 -7.38 0.36
CA TRP A 480 12.56 -6.91 -0.78
C TRP A 480 12.24 -5.42 -0.62
N ASP A 481 12.06 -4.75 -1.75
CA ASP A 481 11.28 -3.52 -1.79
C ASP A 481 9.81 -3.85 -1.51
N THR A 482 9.29 -3.31 -0.42
CA THR A 482 7.95 -3.57 0.11
C THR A 482 6.92 -2.52 -0.35
N SER A 483 7.33 -1.50 -1.11
CA SER A 483 6.47 -0.37 -1.50
C SER A 483 5.34 -0.72 -2.48
N GLY A 484 5.42 -1.89 -3.13
CA GLY A 484 4.55 -2.26 -4.25
C GLY A 484 5.01 -1.72 -5.61
N ASN A 485 5.84 -0.67 -5.65
CA ASN A 485 6.27 -0.03 -6.90
C ASN A 485 7.40 -0.80 -7.61
N HIS A 486 8.17 -1.59 -6.86
CA HIS A 486 9.35 -2.28 -7.37
C HIS A 486 9.38 -3.75 -6.95
N PRO A 487 8.45 -4.58 -7.45
CA PRO A 487 8.24 -5.94 -6.95
C PRO A 487 9.39 -6.92 -7.19
N TYR A 488 10.41 -6.56 -7.97
CA TYR A 488 11.57 -7.42 -8.18
C TYR A 488 12.87 -6.79 -7.65
N ARG A 489 12.77 -5.67 -6.93
CA ARG A 489 13.90 -4.98 -6.34
C ARG A 489 14.23 -5.56 -4.97
N ILE A 490 15.53 -5.75 -4.73
CA ILE A 490 16.07 -6.12 -3.43
C ILE A 490 17.12 -5.11 -2.99
N TYR A 491 17.17 -4.85 -1.69
CA TYR A 491 18.21 -4.10 -1.00
C TYR A 491 19.11 -5.01 -0.18
N TYR A 492 20.37 -4.64 -0.03
CA TYR A 492 21.34 -5.35 0.82
C TYR A 492 22.53 -4.45 1.19
N ILE A 493 23.26 -4.82 2.23
CA ILE A 493 24.47 -4.13 2.68
C ILE A 493 25.72 -5.00 2.45
N LYS A 494 26.89 -4.36 2.29
CA LYS A 494 28.19 -5.03 2.34
C LYS A 494 29.25 -4.08 2.91
N GLY A 495 29.73 -4.36 4.11
CA GLY A 495 30.63 -3.44 4.81
C GLY A 495 29.93 -2.11 5.10
N MET A 496 30.51 -1.01 4.63
CA MET A 496 29.94 0.35 4.76
C MET A 496 29.04 0.76 3.58
N GLU A 497 28.75 -0.16 2.66
CA GLU A 497 28.02 0.14 1.43
C GLU A 497 26.58 -0.41 1.49
N PHE A 498 25.62 0.41 1.07
CA PHE A 498 24.23 0.03 0.87
C PHE A 498 23.93 -0.06 -0.64
N TRP A 499 23.36 -1.18 -1.06
CA TRP A 499 23.18 -1.56 -2.44
C TRP A 499 21.72 -1.91 -2.73
N LYS A 500 21.35 -1.78 -4.00
CA LYS A 500 20.14 -2.38 -4.55
C LYS A 500 20.42 -3.21 -5.78
N ILE A 501 19.51 -4.14 -6.05
CA ILE A 501 19.37 -4.86 -7.31
C ILE A 501 17.97 -4.49 -7.80
N GLU A 502 17.86 -3.69 -8.87
CA GLU A 502 16.55 -3.20 -9.35
C GLU A 502 15.63 -4.33 -9.81
N ASP A 503 16.20 -5.36 -10.46
CA ASP A 503 15.49 -6.56 -10.86
C ASP A 503 16.36 -7.79 -10.65
N VAL A 504 15.97 -8.65 -9.70
CA VAL A 504 16.68 -9.90 -9.39
C VAL A 504 16.79 -10.86 -10.58
N ARG A 505 15.97 -10.70 -11.63
CA ARG A 505 16.04 -11.50 -12.86
C ARG A 505 17.14 -11.03 -13.81
N ASP A 506 17.61 -9.80 -13.64
CA ASP A 506 18.70 -9.20 -14.42
C ASP A 506 19.76 -8.54 -13.52
N MET A 507 20.22 -9.27 -12.49
CA MET A 507 21.15 -8.72 -11.50
C MET A 507 22.47 -8.19 -12.08
N ALA A 508 22.89 -8.72 -13.24
CA ALA A 508 24.14 -8.33 -13.87
C ALA A 508 24.11 -6.87 -14.36
N ASN A 509 22.94 -6.38 -14.77
CA ASN A 509 22.79 -5.04 -15.33
C ASN A 509 22.09 -4.05 -14.38
N THR A 510 21.41 -4.55 -13.34
CA THR A 510 20.53 -3.74 -12.49
C THR A 510 21.05 -3.47 -11.07
N ARG A 511 22.23 -3.98 -10.74
CA ARG A 511 22.86 -3.75 -9.43
C ARG A 511 23.44 -2.33 -9.35
N VAL A 512 23.10 -1.61 -8.31
CA VAL A 512 23.48 -0.20 -8.11
C VAL A 512 23.90 0.03 -6.66
N LEU A 513 25.04 0.69 -6.45
CA LEU A 513 25.43 1.24 -5.15
C LEU A 513 24.50 2.41 -4.85
N VAL A 514 23.74 2.32 -3.77
CA VAL A 514 22.83 3.38 -3.32
C VAL A 514 23.62 4.42 -2.52
N LYS A 515 24.41 3.97 -1.55
CA LYS A 515 25.20 4.86 -0.69
C LYS A 515 26.43 4.15 -0.12
N ASP A 516 27.55 4.86 -0.04
CA ASP A 516 28.72 4.47 0.75
C ASP A 516 28.82 5.40 1.97
N PHE A 517 28.84 4.80 3.16
CA PHE A 517 28.86 5.51 4.45
C PHE A 517 30.28 5.70 5.00
N SER A 518 31.32 5.24 4.30
CA SER A 518 32.71 5.25 4.77
C SER A 518 33.21 6.66 5.10
N ASP A 519 32.88 7.66 4.29
CA ASP A 519 33.30 9.05 4.52
C ASP A 519 32.57 9.71 5.69
N LEU A 520 31.34 9.26 5.99
CA LEU A 520 30.53 9.77 7.11
C LEU A 520 30.98 9.16 8.45
N PHE A 521 31.41 7.90 8.43
CA PHE A 521 31.85 7.17 9.61
C PHE A 521 33.21 6.50 9.35
N PRO A 522 34.30 7.27 9.30
CA PRO A 522 35.62 6.77 8.87
C PRO A 522 36.25 5.74 9.80
N ASN A 523 35.76 5.61 11.03
CA ASN A 523 36.21 4.61 12.00
C ASN A 523 35.46 3.28 11.82
N SER A 524 34.25 3.32 11.29
CA SER A 524 33.38 2.16 11.14
C SER A 524 33.82 1.30 9.96
N THR A 525 33.61 -0.01 10.07
CA THR A 525 33.91 -0.99 9.02
C THR A 525 32.68 -1.73 8.51
N LYS A 526 31.53 -1.54 9.18
CA LYS A 526 30.24 -2.12 8.80
C LYS A 526 29.09 -1.21 9.21
N ILE A 527 28.09 -1.06 8.35
CA ILE A 527 26.73 -0.68 8.73
C ILE A 527 25.86 -1.94 8.73
N TYR A 528 24.97 -2.10 9.71
CA TYR A 528 24.02 -3.21 9.78
C TYR A 528 22.99 -3.02 10.90
N ASN A 529 21.88 -3.73 10.79
CA ASN A 529 20.77 -3.69 11.73
C ASN A 529 20.73 -4.90 12.69
N ASP A 530 21.68 -5.83 12.52
CA ASP A 530 21.80 -7.13 13.19
C ASP A 530 20.79 -8.18 12.69
N VAL A 531 20.61 -8.24 11.37
CA VAL A 531 19.85 -9.28 10.63
C VAL A 531 18.34 -9.27 10.81
N GLU A 532 17.83 -8.80 11.95
CA GLU A 532 16.41 -8.86 12.32
C GLU A 532 15.62 -7.59 11.96
N GLY A 533 16.30 -6.45 11.82
CA GLY A 533 15.65 -5.18 11.53
C GLY A 533 15.13 -5.08 10.09
N ASP A 534 14.17 -4.20 9.87
CA ASP A 534 13.57 -3.94 8.55
C ASP A 534 13.52 -2.44 8.23
N SER A 535 13.25 -2.14 6.96
CA SER A 535 12.91 -0.79 6.52
C SER A 535 11.46 -0.45 6.82
N SER A 536 11.13 0.83 6.61
CA SER A 536 9.75 1.27 6.39
C SER A 536 9.11 0.52 5.20
N ASN A 537 7.77 0.47 5.18
CA ASN A 537 6.96 -0.27 4.20
C ASN A 537 7.02 0.34 2.80
N ASP A 538 7.35 1.62 2.66
CA ASP A 538 7.65 2.24 1.37
C ASP A 538 9.10 1.99 0.92
N SER A 539 9.89 1.28 1.73
CA SER A 539 11.32 1.02 1.52
C SER A 539 12.18 2.28 1.40
N ASP A 540 11.68 3.44 1.81
CA ASP A 540 12.39 4.72 1.67
C ASP A 540 13.31 5.00 2.86
N HIS A 541 12.84 4.70 4.08
CA HIS A 541 13.59 4.89 5.32
C HIS A 541 14.26 3.60 5.79
N TRP A 542 15.53 3.71 6.15
CA TRP A 542 16.39 2.64 6.66
C TRP A 542 17.15 3.07 7.91
N ALA A 543 17.40 2.13 8.82
CA ALA A 543 18.19 2.37 10.04
C ALA A 543 19.27 1.31 10.24
N TRP A 544 20.45 1.75 10.68
CA TRP A 544 21.60 0.89 10.96
C TRP A 544 22.42 1.37 12.15
N MET A 545 23.21 0.46 12.70
CA MET A 545 24.38 0.77 13.50
C MET A 545 25.59 0.88 12.58
N ALA A 546 26.36 1.97 12.68
CA ALA A 546 27.72 2.04 12.17
C ALA A 546 28.67 1.50 13.23
N VAL A 547 29.46 0.48 12.89
CA VAL A 547 30.28 -0.26 13.87
C VAL A 547 31.70 -0.54 13.39
N HIS A 548 32.59 -0.77 14.34
CA HIS A 548 33.89 -1.38 14.11
C HIS A 548 34.15 -2.53 15.09
N TYR A 549 35.06 -3.44 14.73
CA TYR A 549 35.45 -4.54 15.62
C TYR A 549 36.56 -4.08 16.57
N GLY A 550 36.30 -4.11 17.87
CA GLY A 550 37.18 -3.57 18.89
C GLY A 550 37.03 -4.26 20.25
N GLN A 551 37.81 -3.82 21.23
CA GLN A 551 37.79 -4.35 22.59
C GLN A 551 36.92 -3.47 23.50
N LYS A 552 35.94 -4.07 24.19
CA LYS A 552 35.14 -3.41 25.24
C LYS A 552 35.96 -3.21 26.52
N ASP A 553 35.46 -2.36 27.42
CA ASP A 553 36.06 -2.06 28.74
C ASP A 553 36.36 -3.31 29.58
N ASN A 554 35.56 -4.37 29.45
CA ASN A 554 35.77 -5.65 30.15
C ASN A 554 36.82 -6.56 29.50
N GLY A 555 37.47 -6.10 28.42
CA GLY A 555 38.51 -6.81 27.68
C GLY A 555 38.00 -7.77 26.60
N SER A 556 36.68 -7.94 26.41
CA SER A 556 36.12 -8.77 25.34
C SER A 556 36.14 -8.06 23.98
N TYR A 557 36.33 -8.81 22.89
CA TYR A 557 36.26 -8.26 21.53
C TYR A 557 34.87 -8.45 20.94
N THR A 558 34.34 -7.41 20.29
CA THR A 558 33.02 -7.42 19.66
C THR A 558 32.86 -6.21 18.72
N TYR A 559 31.70 -6.11 18.06
CA TYR A 559 31.34 -4.89 17.34
C TYR A 559 30.95 -3.79 18.34
N LEU A 560 31.68 -2.68 18.29
CA LEU A 560 31.42 -1.46 19.05
C LEU A 560 30.61 -0.51 18.16
N VAL A 561 29.63 0.18 18.74
CA VAL A 561 28.74 1.06 17.99
C VAL A 561 29.28 2.48 18.02
N ASP A 562 29.66 2.98 16.85
CA ASP A 562 30.19 4.33 16.67
C ASP A 562 29.04 5.35 16.55
N ALA A 563 28.00 4.97 15.80
CA ALA A 563 26.82 5.80 15.56
C ALA A 563 25.57 4.95 15.28
N PHE A 564 24.41 5.52 15.56
CA PHE A 564 23.15 5.11 14.94
C PHE A 564 22.92 5.96 13.70
N VAL A 565 22.38 5.35 12.66
CA VAL A 565 22.23 5.95 11.33
C VAL A 565 20.80 5.76 10.86
N HIS A 566 20.18 6.84 10.39
CA HIS A 566 19.01 6.80 9.54
C HIS A 566 19.38 7.30 8.14
N TYR A 567 18.82 6.64 7.13
CA TYR A 567 18.98 7.01 5.74
C TYR A 567 17.63 7.01 5.03
N GLN A 568 17.36 8.07 4.28
CA GLN A 568 16.20 8.20 3.41
C GLN A 568 16.65 8.18 1.94
N ILE A 569 16.18 7.20 1.17
CA ILE A 569 16.63 6.98 -0.22
C ILE A 569 16.18 8.13 -1.13
N SER A 570 14.92 8.55 -1.05
CA SER A 570 14.27 9.50 -1.96
C SER A 570 14.92 10.89 -1.95
N THR A 571 15.51 11.27 -0.82
CA THR A 571 16.14 12.57 -0.61
C THR A 571 17.67 12.51 -0.47
N ASP A 572 18.25 11.30 -0.46
CA ASP A 572 19.66 11.05 -0.11
C ASP A 572 20.05 11.67 1.24
N THR A 573 19.10 11.71 2.19
CA THR A 573 19.31 12.34 3.50
C THR A 573 19.83 11.32 4.50
N VAL A 574 20.88 11.69 5.24
CA VAL A 574 21.44 10.90 6.35
C VAL A 574 21.30 11.69 7.64
N HIS A 575 20.74 11.04 8.66
CA HIS A 575 20.75 11.49 10.04
C HIS A 575 21.59 10.52 10.87
N SER A 576 22.28 11.03 11.88
CA SER A 576 23.09 10.19 12.76
C SER A 576 23.06 10.66 14.21
N LEU A 577 23.26 9.69 15.11
CA LEU A 577 23.38 9.91 16.54
C LEU A 577 24.67 9.28 17.03
N THR A 578 25.57 10.11 17.56
CA THR A 578 26.84 9.71 18.19
C THR A 578 26.77 9.89 19.70
N PRO A 579 27.69 9.28 20.49
CA PRO A 579 27.73 9.49 21.94
C PRO A 579 27.79 10.95 22.36
N ALA A 580 28.52 11.80 21.62
CA ALA A 580 28.70 13.20 21.94
C ALA A 580 27.40 14.02 21.81
N ASP A 581 26.48 13.60 20.93
CA ASP A 581 25.21 14.28 20.69
C ASP A 581 24.26 14.19 21.88
N LEU A 582 24.53 13.31 22.84
CA LEU A 582 23.71 13.11 24.04
C LEU A 582 24.09 14.02 25.22
N ALA A 583 25.01 14.97 25.00
CA ALA A 583 25.44 15.92 26.04
C ALA A 583 24.25 16.70 26.63
N GLY A 584 24.14 16.71 27.95
CA GLY A 584 23.06 17.38 28.69
C GLY A 584 21.71 16.65 28.71
N THR A 585 21.63 15.44 28.18
CA THR A 585 20.42 14.60 28.22
C THR A 585 20.41 13.64 29.41
N ASN A 586 19.40 12.78 29.54
CA ASN A 586 19.41 11.66 30.50
C ASN A 586 20.44 10.57 30.14
N LEU A 587 21.14 10.71 29.02
CA LEU A 587 22.25 9.86 28.57
C LEU A 587 23.58 10.64 28.48
N ASP A 588 23.74 11.75 29.20
CA ASP A 588 24.97 12.56 29.24
C ASP A 588 26.22 11.72 29.58
N ILE A 589 26.06 10.58 30.28
CA ILE A 589 27.14 9.64 30.55
C ILE A 589 27.85 9.13 29.28
N GLU A 590 27.12 8.94 28.17
CA GLU A 590 27.73 8.54 26.89
C GLU A 590 28.62 9.66 26.33
N ALA A 591 28.15 10.91 26.39
CA ALA A 591 28.93 12.07 25.96
C ALA A 591 30.16 12.30 26.85
N VAL A 592 30.02 12.13 28.17
CA VAL A 592 31.12 12.26 29.14
C VAL A 592 32.18 11.20 28.92
N LYS A 593 31.80 9.95 28.64
CA LYS A 593 32.75 8.87 28.31
C LYS A 593 33.44 9.09 26.98
N ALA A 594 32.73 9.64 26.00
CA ALA A 594 33.29 9.97 24.69
C ALA A 594 34.26 11.16 24.74
N ALA A 595 34.18 12.02 25.77
CA ALA A 595 34.96 13.24 25.85
C ALA A 595 36.46 12.96 25.97
N GLY A 596 37.21 13.27 24.90
CA GLY A 596 38.66 13.10 24.84
C GLY A 596 39.14 11.74 24.33
N GLU A 597 38.21 10.85 23.97
CA GLU A 597 38.52 9.59 23.29
C GLU A 597 38.76 9.82 21.79
N GLU A 598 39.74 9.10 21.23
CA GLU A 598 40.06 9.19 19.79
C GLU A 598 38.96 8.56 18.91
N MET A 599 38.33 7.49 19.41
CA MET A 599 37.23 6.78 18.75
C MET A 599 36.10 6.55 19.76
N PRO A 600 35.19 7.52 19.93
CA PRO A 600 34.09 7.39 20.87
C PRO A 600 33.07 6.35 20.38
N VAL A 601 32.59 5.51 21.30
CA VAL A 601 31.60 4.46 21.05
C VAL A 601 30.53 4.48 22.12
N PHE A 602 29.33 3.99 21.80
CA PHE A 602 28.30 3.75 22.81
C PHE A 602 28.70 2.61 23.74
N THR A 603 28.41 2.78 25.03
CA THR A 603 28.72 1.77 26.07
C THR A 603 28.02 0.43 25.80
N TYR A 604 26.78 0.48 25.32
CA TYR A 604 25.99 -0.70 25.01
C TYR A 604 25.67 -0.77 23.53
N ARG A 605 25.83 -1.96 22.97
CA ARG A 605 25.30 -2.33 21.67
C ARG A 605 23.85 -2.84 21.89
N PRO A 606 22.84 -2.32 21.17
CA PRO A 606 21.49 -2.88 21.23
C PRO A 606 21.45 -4.27 20.59
N ASN A 607 20.34 -5.00 20.72
CA ASN A 607 20.16 -6.23 19.95
C ASN A 607 20.14 -5.93 18.46
N MET A 608 19.30 -4.96 18.07
CA MET A 608 19.12 -4.53 16.68
C MET A 608 18.67 -3.08 16.63
N VAL A 609 18.58 -2.56 15.41
CA VAL A 609 17.88 -1.31 15.11
C VAL A 609 16.94 -1.53 13.92
N GLU A 610 15.89 -0.73 13.77
CA GLU A 610 15.00 -0.82 12.61
C GLU A 610 14.21 0.47 12.43
N MET A 611 13.56 0.59 11.28
CA MET A 611 12.50 1.57 11.09
C MET A 611 11.14 1.01 11.52
N SER A 612 10.28 1.88 12.05
CA SER A 612 8.86 1.54 12.15
C SER A 612 8.25 1.30 10.75
N PRO A 613 7.20 0.47 10.64
CA PRO A 613 6.56 0.17 9.36
C PRO A 613 6.16 1.41 8.55
N LEU A 614 5.61 2.46 9.17
CA LEU A 614 5.21 3.69 8.48
C LEU A 614 6.32 4.75 8.43
N GLY A 615 7.56 4.42 8.83
CA GLY A 615 8.69 5.36 8.83
C GLY A 615 8.56 6.49 9.87
N THR A 616 7.74 6.32 10.90
CA THR A 616 7.47 7.35 11.92
C THR A 616 8.59 7.52 12.94
N GLY A 617 9.48 6.53 13.05
CA GLY A 617 10.65 6.61 13.92
C GLY A 617 11.59 5.41 13.81
N ILE A 618 12.70 5.50 14.53
CA ILE A 618 13.76 4.50 14.57
C ILE A 618 13.67 3.76 15.90
N VAL A 619 13.60 2.43 15.91
CA VAL A 619 13.66 1.67 17.15
C VAL A 619 15.10 1.28 17.46
N ILE A 620 15.57 1.66 18.64
CA ILE A 620 16.84 1.18 19.19
C ILE A 620 16.52 0.16 20.28
N HIS A 621 16.81 -1.12 20.02
CA HIS A 621 16.44 -2.24 20.88
C HIS A 621 17.47 -2.46 22.00
N MET A 622 17.50 -1.53 22.95
CA MET A 622 18.33 -1.68 24.15
C MET A 622 17.69 -2.65 25.14
N GLY A 623 18.52 -3.42 25.82
CA GLY A 623 18.06 -4.29 26.89
C GLY A 623 17.69 -3.56 28.17
N TYR A 624 16.81 -4.19 28.94
CA TYR A 624 16.39 -3.70 30.26
C TYR A 624 17.60 -3.45 31.17
N LYS A 625 17.63 -2.30 31.86
CA LYS A 625 18.72 -1.94 32.77
C LYS A 625 18.30 -2.16 34.22
N TRP A 626 19.18 -2.81 34.96
CA TRP A 626 19.00 -3.13 36.38
C TRP A 626 20.36 -3.27 37.07
N ASP A 627 20.32 -3.19 38.40
CA ASP A 627 21.51 -3.19 39.26
C ASP A 627 21.40 -4.26 40.35
N ASP A 628 21.65 -5.51 39.97
CA ASP A 628 21.92 -6.57 40.94
C ASP A 628 23.15 -7.38 40.48
N VAL A 629 24.27 -7.04 41.12
CA VAL A 629 25.60 -7.58 40.85
C VAL A 629 25.67 -9.11 41.04
N ALA A 630 24.80 -9.70 41.86
CA ALA A 630 24.78 -11.16 42.06
C ALA A 630 24.25 -11.92 40.83
N TYR A 631 23.50 -11.24 39.96
CA TYR A 631 22.95 -11.81 38.73
C TYR A 631 23.56 -11.19 37.45
N GLY A 632 24.54 -10.29 37.58
CA GLY A 632 25.23 -9.67 36.43
C GLY A 632 24.74 -8.26 36.04
N GLY A 633 23.99 -7.57 36.90
CA GLY A 633 23.60 -6.18 36.69
C GLY A 633 24.82 -5.26 36.58
N THR A 634 24.89 -4.49 35.50
CA THR A 634 26.00 -3.55 35.23
C THR A 634 25.53 -2.19 34.72
N GLY A 635 24.21 -1.95 34.72
CA GLY A 635 23.59 -0.81 34.05
C GLY A 635 22.98 0.23 35.00
N VAL A 636 23.45 0.34 36.25
CA VAL A 636 22.87 1.22 37.27
C VAL A 636 22.69 2.66 36.79
N ASP A 637 23.71 3.20 36.11
CA ASP A 637 23.71 4.58 35.61
C ASP A 637 22.76 4.79 34.42
N TYR A 638 22.20 3.71 33.88
CA TYR A 638 21.32 3.72 32.71
C TYR A 638 19.86 3.41 33.06
N ILE A 639 19.55 3.06 34.31
CA ILE A 639 18.16 2.80 34.75
C ILE A 639 17.31 4.06 34.55
N GLY A 640 16.17 3.90 33.87
CA GLY A 640 15.26 5.02 33.57
C GLY A 640 15.75 6.01 32.50
N THR A 641 16.85 5.72 31.82
CA THR A 641 17.35 6.51 30.68
C THR A 641 16.76 5.99 29.36
N TRP A 642 17.04 6.67 28.23
CA TRP A 642 16.61 6.16 26.91
C TRP A 642 17.33 4.88 26.47
N PHE A 643 18.33 4.39 27.22
CA PHE A 643 18.94 3.07 27.00
C PHE A 643 18.42 2.00 27.97
N ASP A 644 17.34 2.27 28.72
CA ASP A 644 16.63 1.29 29.54
C ASP A 644 15.43 0.70 28.82
N GLY A 645 15.64 -0.38 28.05
CA GLY A 645 14.63 -0.99 27.20
C GLY A 645 14.55 -0.36 25.80
N ALA A 646 13.71 -0.92 24.92
CA ALA A 646 13.58 -0.44 23.56
C ALA A 646 12.83 0.90 23.49
N HIS A 647 13.37 1.84 22.71
CA HIS A 647 12.78 3.17 22.52
C HIS A 647 12.62 3.48 21.02
N LEU A 648 11.51 4.14 20.69
CA LEU A 648 11.31 4.83 19.41
C LEU A 648 11.96 6.21 19.48
N TRP A 649 12.89 6.47 18.58
CA TRP A 649 13.56 7.74 18.39
C TRP A 649 12.95 8.48 17.18
N PRO A 650 12.94 9.82 17.19
CA PRO A 650 12.59 10.58 15.98
C PRO A 650 13.56 10.24 14.85
N VAL A 651 13.05 10.25 13.61
CA VAL A 651 13.78 9.86 12.40
C VAL A 651 15.07 10.66 12.21
N ASP A 652 15.05 11.93 12.58
CA ASP A 652 16.20 12.85 12.47
C ASP A 652 17.08 12.89 13.72
N PHE A 653 16.76 12.07 14.73
CA PHE A 653 17.35 12.08 16.07
C PHE A 653 17.21 13.42 16.83
N ASP A 654 16.30 14.34 16.42
CA ASP A 654 16.04 15.58 17.17
C ASP A 654 15.19 15.31 18.41
N TYR A 655 15.85 14.82 19.46
CA TYR A 655 15.24 14.55 20.75
C TYR A 655 14.74 15.81 21.50
N ASN A 656 15.11 17.02 21.04
CA ASN A 656 14.59 18.27 21.59
C ASN A 656 13.21 18.61 21.00
N ALA A 657 13.00 18.30 19.72
CA ALA A 657 11.69 18.39 19.08
C ALA A 657 10.75 17.28 19.56
N GLN A 658 11.25 16.06 19.65
CA GLN A 658 10.48 14.90 20.11
C GLN A 658 11.34 13.96 20.94
N ALA A 659 11.08 13.91 22.25
CA ALA A 659 11.78 12.97 23.13
C ALA A 659 11.52 11.51 22.71
N PRO A 660 12.53 10.62 22.77
CA PRO A 660 12.36 9.19 22.55
C PRO A 660 11.31 8.58 23.47
N VAL A 661 10.50 7.68 22.92
CA VAL A 661 9.37 7.03 23.62
C VAL A 661 9.75 5.58 23.91
N LYS A 662 9.67 5.15 25.18
CA LYS A 662 9.86 3.73 25.52
C LYS A 662 8.72 2.90 24.95
N ILE A 663 9.01 1.88 24.16
CA ILE A 663 8.01 1.03 23.48
C ILE A 663 8.14 -0.45 23.83
N SER A 664 9.11 -0.83 24.65
CA SER A 664 9.20 -2.17 25.24
C SER A 664 10.03 -2.13 26.51
N ILE A 665 9.81 -3.10 27.41
CA ILE A 665 10.62 -3.23 28.61
C ILE A 665 12.08 -3.63 28.30
N SER A 666 12.28 -4.42 27.24
CA SER A 666 13.56 -5.01 26.83
C SER A 666 13.62 -5.18 25.30
N GLU A 667 14.79 -5.61 24.82
CA GLU A 667 15.14 -5.90 23.43
C GLU A 667 14.63 -7.25 22.90
N THR A 668 14.10 -8.11 23.78
CA THR A 668 13.78 -9.51 23.46
C THR A 668 12.43 -9.66 22.75
N HIS A 669 12.40 -10.54 21.73
CA HIS A 669 11.21 -11.05 21.01
C HIS A 669 10.12 -10.00 20.76
N SER A 670 10.17 -9.37 19.59
CA SER A 670 9.25 -8.30 19.23
C SER A 670 8.83 -8.37 17.75
N GLY A 671 7.82 -7.60 17.39
CA GLY A 671 7.23 -7.54 16.07
C GLY A 671 6.39 -6.28 15.89
N TRP A 672 5.55 -6.27 14.86
CA TRP A 672 4.72 -5.14 14.51
C TRP A 672 3.28 -5.57 14.24
N ALA A 673 2.35 -4.74 14.69
CA ALA A 673 0.93 -4.85 14.43
C ALA A 673 0.34 -3.47 14.16
N PHE A 674 -0.91 -3.45 13.71
CA PHE A 674 -1.71 -2.24 13.54
C PHE A 674 -3.01 -2.40 14.31
N ASP A 675 -3.51 -1.31 14.89
CA ASP A 675 -4.88 -1.32 15.43
C ASP A 675 -5.92 -1.18 14.32
N GLU A 676 -7.21 -1.31 14.69
CA GLU A 676 -8.36 -1.19 13.78
C GLU A 676 -8.43 0.13 12.98
N ASN A 677 -7.67 1.15 13.37
CA ASN A 677 -7.58 2.44 12.66
C ASN A 677 -6.28 2.60 11.87
N GLY A 678 -5.46 1.55 11.73
CA GLY A 678 -4.18 1.60 11.03
C GLY A 678 -3.05 2.22 11.85
N ARG A 679 -3.19 2.39 13.17
CA ARG A 679 -2.13 2.96 14.01
C ARG A 679 -1.09 1.91 14.37
N GLU A 680 0.18 2.26 14.22
CA GLU A 680 1.31 1.38 14.53
C GLU A 680 1.34 0.96 16.00
N MET A 681 1.44 -0.35 16.22
CA MET A 681 1.65 -0.98 17.51
C MET A 681 2.93 -1.81 17.48
N PHE A 682 3.81 -1.57 18.44
CA PHE A 682 4.95 -2.43 18.70
C PHE A 682 4.51 -3.56 19.63
N VAL A 683 4.70 -4.81 19.21
CA VAL A 683 4.36 -5.98 20.02
C VAL A 683 5.62 -6.61 20.58
N SER A 684 5.62 -6.98 21.86
CA SER A 684 6.79 -7.60 22.47
C SER A 684 6.48 -8.48 23.69
N GLN A 685 7.42 -9.35 24.00
CA GLN A 685 7.41 -10.08 25.26
C GLN A 685 7.84 -9.16 26.42
N ASN A 686 7.02 -9.14 27.48
CA ASN A 686 7.36 -8.45 28.71
C ASN A 686 7.84 -9.43 29.78
N ASN A 687 9.16 -9.62 29.82
CA ASN A 687 9.83 -10.53 30.78
C ASN A 687 9.71 -10.10 32.25
N ARG A 688 9.14 -8.93 32.54
CA ARG A 688 8.98 -8.43 33.91
C ARG A 688 7.61 -8.75 34.49
N THR A 689 6.58 -8.71 33.65
CA THR A 689 5.20 -9.02 34.04
C THR A 689 4.73 -10.38 33.53
N ASP A 690 5.55 -11.07 32.73
CA ASP A 690 5.22 -12.32 32.04
C ASP A 690 4.00 -12.18 31.10
N ARG A 691 3.85 -11.00 30.50
CA ARG A 691 2.77 -10.64 29.58
C ARG A 691 3.29 -10.46 28.17
N LEU A 692 2.36 -10.42 27.23
CA LEU A 692 2.58 -10.04 25.84
C LEU A 692 2.00 -8.65 25.67
N ASP A 693 2.83 -7.69 25.30
CA ASP A 693 2.44 -6.28 25.22
C ASP A 693 2.20 -5.88 23.76
N ALA A 694 1.19 -5.04 23.53
CA ALA A 694 0.99 -4.27 22.32
C ALA A 694 0.98 -2.78 22.69
N ILE A 695 1.90 -2.00 22.14
CA ILE A 695 2.19 -0.63 22.57
C ILE A 695 2.09 0.31 21.38
N TYR A 696 1.22 1.30 21.47
CA TYR A 696 1.20 2.39 20.50
C TYR A 696 2.49 3.20 20.55
N ILE A 697 3.05 3.53 19.39
CA ILE A 697 4.37 4.18 19.31
C ILE A 697 4.31 5.71 19.15
N ASN A 698 3.18 6.26 18.68
CA ASN A 698 2.96 7.70 18.47
C ASN A 698 1.52 8.08 18.86
N GLY A 699 1.20 9.33 19.16
CA GLY A 699 -0.18 9.78 19.45
C GLY A 699 -0.68 9.56 20.88
N GLU A 700 -2.00 9.67 21.10
CA GLU A 700 -2.64 9.55 22.42
C GLU A 700 -2.51 8.13 23.00
N ASN A 701 -2.06 7.98 24.24
CA ASN A 701 -1.74 6.68 24.87
C ASN A 701 -0.54 5.96 24.23
N ALA A 702 0.39 6.68 23.59
CA ALA A 702 1.66 6.08 23.18
C ALA A 702 2.57 5.79 24.38
N GLY A 703 3.46 4.80 24.21
CA GLY A 703 4.51 4.46 25.15
C GLY A 703 4.16 3.35 26.15
N TYR A 704 5.21 2.73 26.69
CA TYR A 704 5.17 1.51 27.51
C TYR A 704 4.24 1.58 28.73
N ASP A 705 4.09 2.75 29.35
CA ASP A 705 3.19 2.92 30.51
C ASP A 705 1.72 2.76 30.13
N ASN A 706 1.38 2.88 28.84
CA ASN A 706 0.03 2.73 28.29
C ASN A 706 -0.15 1.42 27.49
N ARG A 707 0.73 0.45 27.70
CA ARG A 707 0.69 -0.85 27.01
C ARG A 707 -0.66 -1.56 27.16
N ILE A 708 -1.03 -2.31 26.13
CA ILE A 708 -2.13 -3.25 26.14
C ILE A 708 -1.54 -4.64 26.35
N GLU A 709 -1.84 -5.28 27.48
CA GLU A 709 -1.43 -6.67 27.73
C GLU A 709 -2.43 -7.57 26.99
N VAL A 710 -2.02 -8.23 25.90
CA VAL A 710 -2.90 -9.02 25.00
C VAL A 710 -2.95 -10.51 25.35
N GLY A 711 -2.09 -10.94 26.27
CA GLY A 711 -2.02 -12.32 26.72
C GLY A 711 -0.93 -12.51 27.75
N SER A 712 -0.83 -13.74 28.29
CA SER A 712 0.09 -14.04 29.37
C SER A 712 0.86 -15.33 29.15
N HIS A 713 2.17 -15.28 29.39
CA HIS A 713 3.06 -16.43 29.22
C HIS A 713 2.59 -17.63 30.09
N ALA A 714 2.05 -17.35 31.28
CA ALA A 714 1.46 -18.37 32.14
C ALA A 714 0.35 -19.18 31.45
N ASP A 715 -0.47 -18.54 30.61
CA ASP A 715 -1.55 -19.20 29.87
C ASP A 715 -1.00 -20.13 28.79
N PHE A 716 0.03 -19.70 28.07
CA PHE A 716 0.64 -20.52 27.03
C PHE A 716 1.59 -21.62 27.58
N GLY A 717 2.12 -21.42 28.80
CA GLY A 717 3.02 -22.33 29.49
C GLY A 717 4.46 -21.83 29.56
N TRP A 718 5.12 -22.01 30.72
CA TRP A 718 6.42 -21.40 31.04
C TRP A 718 7.62 -21.93 30.26
N ASN A 719 7.52 -23.12 29.66
CA ASN A 719 8.63 -23.75 28.93
C ASN A 719 8.57 -23.44 27.44
N MET A 720 8.21 -22.21 27.06
CA MET A 720 7.97 -21.86 25.66
C MET A 720 8.71 -20.57 25.27
N GLY A 721 9.21 -20.54 24.05
CA GLY A 721 9.72 -19.33 23.41
C GLY A 721 8.79 -18.86 22.29
N PHE A 722 8.99 -17.63 21.86
CA PHE A 722 8.10 -16.94 20.94
C PHE A 722 8.89 -16.10 19.95
N HIS A 723 8.37 -15.98 18.74
CA HIS A 723 8.77 -14.96 17.77
C HIS A 723 7.51 -14.26 17.28
N TYR A 724 7.64 -12.99 16.90
CA TYR A 724 6.53 -12.17 16.41
C TYR A 724 6.74 -11.74 14.97
N GLY A 725 5.65 -11.71 14.22
CA GLY A 725 5.64 -11.23 12.85
C GLY A 725 5.59 -9.70 12.73
N LYS A 726 5.79 -9.22 11.51
CA LYS A 726 5.36 -7.89 11.07
C LYS A 726 4.05 -8.03 10.30
N MET A 727 2.92 -7.77 10.96
CA MET A 727 1.61 -7.78 10.31
C MET A 727 1.50 -6.62 9.32
N PRO A 728 0.85 -6.82 8.16
CA PRO A 728 0.60 -5.74 7.22
C PRO A 728 -0.57 -4.85 7.67
N GLU A 729 -0.58 -3.60 7.21
CA GLU A 729 -1.57 -2.58 7.58
C GLU A 729 -3.00 -2.97 7.15
N ASN A 730 -3.14 -3.74 6.07
CA ASN A 730 -4.43 -4.21 5.58
C ASN A 730 -5.03 -5.35 6.41
N ARG A 731 -4.34 -5.84 7.45
CA ARG A 731 -4.84 -6.81 8.45
C ARG A 731 -4.77 -6.20 9.86
N PRO A 732 -5.49 -5.10 10.11
CA PRO A 732 -5.46 -4.43 11.41
C PRO A 732 -6.12 -5.28 12.50
N GLY A 733 -5.82 -4.98 13.76
CA GLY A 733 -6.45 -5.63 14.92
C GLY A 733 -5.84 -6.99 15.31
N TRP A 734 -4.77 -7.41 14.63
CA TRP A 734 -4.14 -8.72 14.83
C TRP A 734 -2.62 -8.61 14.99
N LEU A 735 -2.06 -9.53 15.75
CA LEU A 735 -0.63 -9.84 15.75
C LEU A 735 -0.41 -11.30 15.31
N PHE A 736 0.71 -11.54 14.64
CA PHE A 736 1.17 -12.89 14.30
C PHE A 736 2.24 -13.36 15.27
N MET A 737 2.12 -14.60 15.73
CA MET A 737 3.04 -15.23 16.66
C MET A 737 3.37 -16.65 16.21
N ASN A 738 4.66 -17.01 16.28
CA ASN A 738 5.09 -18.40 16.27
C ASN A 738 5.73 -18.77 17.61
N THR A 739 5.52 -20.00 18.03
CA THR A 739 5.98 -20.54 19.31
C THR A 739 6.88 -21.74 19.11
N TYR A 740 7.77 -22.00 20.07
CA TYR A 740 8.61 -23.18 20.07
C TYR A 740 8.83 -23.72 21.48
N SER A 741 8.85 -25.04 21.63
CA SER A 741 9.07 -25.71 22.91
C SER A 741 9.52 -27.16 22.75
N LYS A 742 10.30 -27.65 23.72
CA LYS A 742 10.56 -29.10 23.90
C LYS A 742 9.40 -29.82 24.59
N ASP A 743 8.52 -29.06 25.25
CA ASP A 743 7.37 -29.57 25.99
C ASP A 743 6.15 -29.58 25.08
N ASP A 744 5.91 -30.73 24.43
CA ASP A 744 4.78 -30.96 23.52
C ASP A 744 3.44 -31.13 24.24
N SER A 745 3.43 -31.07 25.59
CA SER A 745 2.19 -31.12 26.38
C SER A 745 1.50 -29.76 26.50
N LEU A 746 2.17 -28.67 26.15
CA LEU A 746 1.61 -27.32 26.18
C LEU A 746 0.69 -27.10 24.96
N TRP A 747 -0.51 -26.58 25.20
CA TRP A 747 -1.48 -26.36 24.12
C TRP A 747 -0.98 -25.40 23.04
N ALA A 748 -0.09 -24.48 23.41
CA ALA A 748 0.48 -23.48 22.53
C ALA A 748 1.83 -23.90 21.93
N ALA A 749 2.39 -25.06 22.29
CA ALA A 749 3.73 -25.42 21.82
C ALA A 749 3.80 -25.62 20.30
N ASN A 750 4.86 -25.10 19.69
CA ASN A 750 5.24 -25.34 18.29
C ASN A 750 4.13 -25.00 17.30
N GLN A 751 3.53 -23.81 17.42
CA GLN A 751 2.35 -23.39 16.65
C GLN A 751 2.45 -21.97 16.08
N PHE A 752 1.69 -21.76 15.01
CA PHE A 752 1.42 -20.46 14.41
C PHE A 752 0.04 -19.96 14.86
N MET A 753 -0.02 -18.70 15.30
CA MET A 753 -1.22 -18.12 15.88
C MET A 753 -1.44 -16.67 15.39
N MET A 754 -2.72 -16.32 15.18
CA MET A 754 -3.17 -14.94 15.13
C MET A 754 -3.83 -14.60 16.46
N ILE A 755 -3.44 -13.49 17.08
CA ILE A 755 -3.97 -13.02 18.35
C ILE A 755 -4.55 -11.62 18.16
N GLN A 756 -5.79 -11.41 18.60
CA GLN A 756 -6.41 -10.09 18.52
C GLN A 756 -5.71 -9.10 19.45
N THR A 757 -5.42 -7.89 18.97
CA THR A 757 -4.72 -6.84 19.73
C THR A 757 -5.67 -6.10 20.69
N LYS A 758 -6.25 -6.84 21.63
CA LYS A 758 -7.15 -6.33 22.68
C LYS A 758 -6.62 -6.65 24.08
N PRO A 759 -7.04 -5.90 25.12
CA PRO A 759 -6.69 -6.24 26.49
C PRO A 759 -7.08 -7.67 26.86
N GLU A 760 -6.23 -8.37 27.60
CA GLU A 760 -6.42 -9.76 28.04
C GLU A 760 -7.76 -9.94 28.77
N GLU A 761 -8.19 -8.95 29.56
CA GLU A 761 -9.48 -8.94 30.26
C GLU A 761 -10.72 -8.95 29.34
N GLU A 762 -10.55 -8.56 28.07
CA GLU A 762 -11.60 -8.63 27.05
C GLU A 762 -11.66 -10.01 26.35
N ASN A 763 -10.80 -10.95 26.76
CA ASN A 763 -10.66 -12.29 26.16
C ASN A 763 -10.41 -12.22 24.65
N PRO A 764 -9.23 -11.72 24.22
CA PRO A 764 -8.89 -11.61 22.81
C PRO A 764 -8.98 -12.97 22.12
N VAL A 765 -9.46 -12.97 20.87
CA VAL A 765 -9.54 -14.18 20.06
C VAL A 765 -8.14 -14.65 19.69
N ILE A 766 -7.86 -15.93 19.92
CA ILE A 766 -6.63 -16.60 19.50
C ILE A 766 -7.01 -17.67 18.49
N TRP A 767 -6.64 -17.45 17.23
CA TRP A 767 -6.75 -18.47 16.19
C TRP A 767 -5.43 -19.22 16.07
N ARG A 768 -5.50 -20.55 16.23
CA ARG A 768 -4.39 -21.47 16.03
C ARG A 768 -4.42 -21.99 14.60
N ILE A 769 -3.49 -21.52 13.78
CA ILE A 769 -3.47 -21.70 12.34
C ILE A 769 -3.05 -23.12 11.99
N SER A 770 -1.91 -23.54 12.54
CA SER A 770 -1.29 -24.85 12.28
C SER A 770 -0.17 -25.09 13.29
N PRO A 771 0.14 -26.35 13.62
CA PRO A 771 1.48 -26.70 14.11
C PRO A 771 2.56 -26.21 13.14
N ALA A 772 3.75 -25.92 13.66
CA ALA A 772 4.91 -25.53 12.87
C ALA A 772 5.57 -26.70 12.14
N TYR A 773 5.10 -27.93 12.40
CA TYR A 773 5.68 -29.17 11.89
C TYR A 773 7.19 -29.26 12.18
N ASN A 774 7.65 -28.71 13.30
CA ASN A 774 9.05 -28.61 13.65
C ASN A 774 9.31 -29.29 15.00
N ALA A 775 10.45 -29.97 15.13
CA ALA A 775 10.92 -30.51 16.40
C ALA A 775 12.02 -29.61 16.98
N PHE A 776 11.71 -28.87 18.05
CA PHE A 776 12.70 -28.05 18.75
C PHE A 776 13.62 -28.90 19.63
N ASP A 777 14.92 -28.94 19.33
CA ASP A 777 15.92 -29.62 20.18
C ASP A 777 16.94 -28.67 20.82
N GLY A 778 16.62 -27.37 20.90
CA GLY A 778 17.43 -26.38 21.61
C GLY A 778 18.47 -25.66 20.77
N GLU A 779 18.54 -25.96 19.47
CA GLU A 779 19.31 -25.16 18.51
C GLU A 779 18.48 -23.97 18.03
N TYR A 780 19.10 -22.80 17.87
CA TYR A 780 18.44 -21.57 17.43
C TYR A 780 17.64 -21.74 16.13
N ARG A 781 18.18 -22.50 15.17
CA ARG A 781 17.50 -22.73 13.88
C ARG A 781 16.30 -23.68 14.01
N ASP A 782 16.15 -24.40 15.12
CA ASP A 782 14.96 -25.19 15.41
C ASP A 782 13.83 -24.37 16.05
N GLU A 783 13.99 -23.06 16.26
CA GLU A 783 12.92 -22.21 16.80
C GLU A 783 11.79 -21.94 15.77
N ALA A 784 11.98 -22.42 14.53
CA ALA A 784 11.06 -22.28 13.41
C ALA A 784 10.57 -20.83 13.19
N PRO A 785 11.48 -19.87 13.01
CA PRO A 785 11.09 -18.49 12.70
C PRO A 785 10.18 -18.47 11.47
N ALA A 786 9.10 -17.69 11.57
CA ALA A 786 8.03 -17.65 10.59
C ALA A 786 7.66 -16.21 10.27
N ALA A 787 7.53 -15.88 9.00
CA ALA A 787 7.20 -14.55 8.53
C ALA A 787 5.89 -14.58 7.75
N ILE A 788 5.07 -13.54 7.95
CA ILE A 788 3.85 -13.32 7.19
C ILE A 788 4.15 -12.48 5.94
N ASN A 789 3.35 -12.66 4.88
CA ASN A 789 3.50 -11.88 3.67
C ASN A 789 2.89 -10.47 3.76
N LEU A 790 3.15 -9.63 2.75
CA LEU A 790 2.67 -8.25 2.68
C LEU A 790 1.14 -8.12 2.60
N GLU A 791 0.43 -9.19 2.20
CA GLU A 791 -1.05 -9.22 2.15
C GLU A 791 -1.69 -9.84 3.40
N GLY A 792 -0.88 -10.47 4.25
CA GLY A 792 -1.34 -11.11 5.48
C GLY A 792 -2.13 -12.39 5.24
N ASN A 793 -1.98 -13.02 4.08
CA ASN A 793 -2.68 -14.26 3.69
C ASN A 793 -1.73 -15.45 3.46
N ARG A 794 -0.42 -15.29 3.69
CA ARG A 794 0.56 -16.37 3.58
C ARG A 794 1.58 -16.31 4.70
N ILE A 795 1.95 -17.48 5.22
CA ILE A 795 3.00 -17.63 6.24
C ILE A 795 4.11 -18.51 5.68
N TYR A 796 5.34 -18.07 5.83
CA TYR A 796 6.55 -18.78 5.42
C TYR A 796 7.40 -19.11 6.62
N TRP A 797 7.92 -20.33 6.71
CA TRP A 797 8.80 -20.72 7.81
C TRP A 797 9.79 -21.79 7.39
N SER A 798 10.80 -21.98 8.24
CA SER A 798 11.71 -23.11 8.14
C SER A 798 11.38 -24.18 9.15
N SER A 799 11.39 -25.43 8.69
CA SER A 799 11.11 -26.58 9.53
C SER A 799 12.02 -27.76 9.20
N ASN A 800 12.39 -28.51 10.24
CA ASN A 800 13.09 -29.81 10.14
C ASN A 800 12.13 -31.01 9.97
N TRP A 801 10.82 -30.75 9.83
CA TRP A 801 9.78 -31.75 9.64
C TRP A 801 9.79 -32.89 10.67
N GLY A 802 10.11 -32.59 11.93
CA GLY A 802 10.14 -33.60 12.99
C GLY A 802 11.38 -34.49 12.96
N SER A 803 12.45 -34.09 12.26
CA SER A 803 13.75 -34.77 12.22
C SER A 803 13.85 -36.03 11.34
N THR A 804 13.28 -36.04 10.13
CA THR A 804 13.53 -37.14 9.16
C THR A 804 14.87 -37.04 8.41
N ASP A 805 15.45 -35.84 8.23
CA ASP A 805 16.63 -35.63 7.36
C ASP A 805 17.72 -34.67 7.89
N ASN A 806 17.70 -34.27 9.18
CA ASN A 806 18.64 -33.31 9.81
C ASN A 806 18.78 -31.93 9.15
N LYS A 807 18.03 -31.62 8.08
CA LYS A 807 18.09 -30.39 7.30
C LYS A 807 16.74 -29.73 7.22
N ARG A 808 16.74 -28.40 7.26
CA ARG A 808 15.52 -27.59 7.23
C ARG A 808 15.12 -27.26 5.80
N SER A 809 13.82 -27.30 5.59
CA SER A 809 13.17 -26.87 4.36
C SER A 809 12.30 -25.64 4.63
N VAL A 810 12.02 -24.87 3.57
CA VAL A 810 11.07 -23.76 3.62
C VAL A 810 9.70 -24.28 3.22
N TYR A 811 8.70 -23.91 4.02
CA TYR A 811 7.30 -24.25 3.85
C TYR A 811 6.44 -22.99 3.81
N MET A 812 5.23 -23.13 3.29
CA MET A 812 4.23 -22.09 3.17
C MET A 812 2.86 -22.59 3.64
N ILE A 813 2.10 -21.73 4.31
CA ILE A 813 0.66 -21.88 4.56
C ILE A 813 -0.06 -20.79 3.80
N GLU A 814 -1.14 -21.16 3.10
CA GLU A 814 -2.11 -20.23 2.55
C GLU A 814 -3.28 -20.05 3.54
N LEU A 815 -3.61 -18.80 3.84
CA LEU A 815 -4.75 -18.41 4.67
C LEU A 815 -5.89 -17.92 3.75
N PRO A 816 -7.17 -18.14 4.13
CA PRO A 816 -8.30 -17.55 3.41
C PRO A 816 -8.22 -16.02 3.38
N ASP A 817 -8.52 -15.37 2.25
CA ASP A 817 -8.41 -13.90 2.15
C ASP A 817 -9.34 -13.13 3.12
N ASP A 818 -10.38 -13.76 3.65
CA ASP A 818 -11.33 -13.20 4.61
C ASP A 818 -11.17 -13.77 6.04
N TRP A 819 -10.00 -14.36 6.35
CA TRP A 819 -9.78 -15.04 7.64
C TRP A 819 -10.02 -14.14 8.85
N ASP A 820 -9.62 -12.87 8.77
CA ASP A 820 -9.72 -11.86 9.82
C ASP A 820 -11.17 -11.61 10.23
N THR A 821 -12.08 -11.61 9.25
CA THR A 821 -13.51 -11.46 9.48
C THR A 821 -14.14 -12.77 9.94
N LYS A 822 -13.82 -13.88 9.25
CA LYS A 822 -14.45 -15.18 9.49
C LYS A 822 -14.09 -15.79 10.85
N VAL A 823 -12.86 -15.60 11.32
CA VAL A 823 -12.44 -16.00 12.67
C VAL A 823 -13.30 -15.30 13.72
N LEU A 824 -13.56 -14.00 13.57
CA LEU A 824 -14.40 -13.24 14.51
C LEU A 824 -15.87 -13.64 14.41
N GLU A 825 -16.38 -13.90 13.22
CA GLU A 825 -17.74 -14.44 13.04
C GLU A 825 -17.91 -15.74 13.82
N GLN A 826 -16.97 -16.68 13.68
CA GLN A 826 -17.00 -17.95 14.42
C GLN A 826 -16.85 -17.77 15.92
N ALA A 827 -15.94 -16.90 16.37
CA ALA A 827 -15.72 -16.64 17.80
C ALA A 827 -16.96 -16.03 18.50
N ASN A 828 -17.84 -15.37 17.74
CA ASN A 828 -19.08 -14.79 18.23
C ASN A 828 -20.29 -15.74 18.14
N LEU A 829 -20.11 -16.96 17.62
CA LEU A 829 -21.17 -17.97 17.65
C LEU A 829 -21.33 -18.53 19.08
N PRO A 830 -22.58 -18.78 19.52
CA PRO A 830 -22.90 -19.17 20.90
C PRO A 830 -22.52 -20.58 21.30
#